data_AF-A0A850AGJ2-F1
#
_entry.id   AF-A0A850AGJ2-F1
#
_cell.length_a   1.000
_cell.length_b   1.000
_cell.length_c   1.000
_cell.angle_alpha   90.00
_cell.angle_beta   90.00
_cell.angle_gamma   90.00
#
_symmetry.space_group_name_H-M   'P 1'
#
loop_
_entity.id
_entity.type
_entity.pdbx_description
1 polymer ?
#
loop_
_entity_poly.entity_id
_entity_poly.type
_entity_poly.pdbx_seq_one_letter_code
_entity_poly.pdbx_strand_id
1 'polypeptide(L)'
;MGAAEDGFAVAGSIAGQVTWDGDDGFPFVVWNDLAVNQNAKLTLTPGSVMKFNDYYDTLWVNGALVAEGEQARPITFTSIKDDAAGGDTNGDGGASQPAGNDWDSLRFGNTSAGSVLDHAIVRYGGGDWYESVYLATAAITLTHSSIAHSGQSGLRISDVSPALDSNTFRDNLTGVWVEGNAAPVLRQNSFVGNREYGLRNQGSQTIDAEDNWWGSVKGPYDPSNESGGLYNPDGDGDRVSDRVDYQPWLAFTGLLYGITVATGSNPVQSLAFAYDELNRVTELSASGPVQTSYRYTYDAAGRLTAIGPAPGQPGLRAVMEYDANNRLTRLINRNPSGSVTFDDIRAAYDKVGNVLSDQDANGATTYTYDAAYQLTGVSGPGLNQTYAYDAAGNRTSKGGVTYTYDAANQLLSSSDGWSFSYDANGNLRTRAKSGQTTTYTWDVRDRLTRIDYPDGSFSAFAYDAQGRRISRRDRQGTTTYFIYEGWNLVQEAASDGAVLANYIYDGLDHPLAMNRGGATYYYRYDRQGNVTGLTNGAGVLVASYRYDPWGNLIATGGSNPNLTNPFRFAGREWDADSGLYYLRARYYDPDLGRFLSRDPLHLTMPGANHYLYAANNPANAGDPMGLDVANRRWWQTVGGVVIGVGAGVIFIATAPVSAPLAAAVGATAVGAA
;
A
#
# COMPACT_ATOMS: atom_id res chain seq x y z
N MET A 1 -10.43 -38.44 10.02
CA MET A 1 -9.69 -39.25 9.04
C MET A 1 -9.72 -38.44 7.76
N GLY A 2 -8.58 -37.89 7.33
CA GLY A 2 -8.50 -37.10 6.10
C GLY A 2 -8.43 -38.02 4.90
N ALA A 3 -9.39 -37.90 3.98
CA ALA A 3 -9.36 -38.55 2.69
C ALA A 3 -9.06 -37.48 1.64
N ALA A 4 -7.94 -37.68 0.93
CA ALA A 4 -7.63 -37.25 -0.45
C ALA A 4 -7.77 -35.79 -0.90
N GLU A 5 -8.06 -34.83 -0.02
CA GLU A 5 -8.14 -33.40 -0.36
C GLU A 5 -7.37 -32.58 0.69
N ASP A 6 -6.65 -31.53 0.27
CA ASP A 6 -5.77 -30.72 1.13
C ASP A 6 -6.58 -29.79 2.07
N GLY A 7 -7.56 -30.32 2.81
CA GLY A 7 -8.44 -29.56 3.70
C GLY A 7 -9.15 -30.36 4.80
N PHE A 8 -9.84 -29.66 5.70
CA PHE A 8 -10.63 -30.24 6.79
C PHE A 8 -12.13 -30.25 6.45
N ALA A 9 -12.67 -31.42 6.12
CA ALA A 9 -14.11 -31.57 5.90
C ALA A 9 -14.92 -31.31 7.19
N VAL A 10 -15.94 -30.44 7.09
CA VAL A 10 -16.84 -30.04 8.17
C VAL A 10 -18.30 -30.13 7.72
N ALA A 11 -19.20 -30.54 8.62
CA ALA A 11 -20.65 -30.63 8.39
C ALA A 11 -21.41 -30.72 9.73
N GLY A 12 -22.73 -30.48 9.70
CA GLY A 12 -23.60 -30.69 10.87
C GLY A 12 -23.85 -29.42 11.66
N SER A 13 -23.63 -29.41 12.98
CA SER A 13 -23.93 -28.22 13.81
C SER A 13 -22.87 -27.89 14.85
N ILE A 14 -22.62 -26.60 15.02
CA ILE A 14 -21.81 -25.98 16.06
C ILE A 14 -22.76 -25.54 17.17
N ALA A 15 -22.66 -26.17 18.33
CA ALA A 15 -23.54 -25.93 19.48
C ALA A 15 -22.89 -25.10 20.61
N GLY A 16 -21.63 -24.68 20.44
CA GLY A 16 -20.85 -23.97 21.45
C GLY A 16 -20.01 -22.84 20.85
N GLN A 17 -19.06 -22.35 21.62
CA GLN A 17 -18.08 -21.35 21.17
C GLN A 17 -16.89 -22.09 20.58
N VAL A 18 -16.63 -21.90 19.29
CA VAL A 18 -15.55 -22.58 18.57
C VAL A 18 -14.75 -21.55 17.79
N THR A 19 -13.43 -21.68 17.83
CA THR A 19 -12.51 -20.95 16.98
C THR A 19 -11.87 -21.92 16.01
N TRP A 20 -11.95 -21.60 14.73
CA TRP A 20 -11.22 -22.29 13.67
C TRP A 20 -10.06 -21.41 13.26
N ASP A 21 -8.87 -21.96 13.45
CA ASP A 21 -7.61 -21.31 13.12
C ASP A 21 -7.02 -22.00 11.90
N GLY A 22 -7.27 -21.42 10.73
CA GLY A 22 -6.73 -21.88 9.45
C GLY A 22 -5.88 -20.79 8.81
N ASP A 23 -4.80 -21.19 8.14
CA ASP A 23 -4.10 -20.34 7.18
C ASP A 23 -4.57 -20.66 5.76
N ASP A 24 -4.06 -19.90 4.79
CA ASP A 24 -4.37 -20.02 3.37
C ASP A 24 -3.89 -21.33 2.73
N GLY A 25 -3.17 -22.17 3.48
CA GLY A 25 -2.70 -23.50 3.03
C GLY A 25 -3.58 -24.67 3.48
N PHE A 26 -4.54 -24.47 4.39
CA PHE A 26 -5.38 -25.54 4.94
C PHE A 26 -6.85 -25.13 5.11
N PRO A 27 -7.66 -25.18 4.02
CA PRO A 27 -9.07 -24.79 4.05
C PRO A 27 -9.97 -25.70 4.91
N PHE A 28 -11.04 -25.12 5.46
CA PHE A 28 -12.18 -25.84 6.01
C PHE A 28 -13.20 -26.08 4.90
N VAL A 29 -13.52 -27.34 4.60
CA VAL A 29 -14.41 -27.71 3.48
C VAL A 29 -15.78 -28.10 4.04
N VAL A 30 -16.76 -27.23 3.84
CA VAL A 30 -18.17 -27.49 4.14
C VAL A 30 -18.69 -28.52 3.14
N TRP A 31 -18.88 -29.75 3.60
CA TRP A 31 -19.22 -30.91 2.74
C TRP A 31 -20.73 -31.15 2.58
N ASN A 32 -21.49 -30.56 3.48
CA ASN A 32 -22.96 -30.48 3.54
C ASN A 32 -23.29 -29.22 4.35
N ASP A 33 -24.56 -28.91 4.53
CA ASP A 33 -25.01 -27.86 5.44
C ASP A 33 -24.29 -27.87 6.81
N LEU A 34 -23.86 -26.67 7.21
CA LEU A 34 -23.25 -26.41 8.51
C LEU A 34 -24.10 -25.37 9.25
N ALA A 35 -24.51 -25.67 10.49
CA ALA A 35 -25.31 -24.77 11.30
C ALA A 35 -24.55 -24.26 12.54
N VAL A 36 -24.42 -22.95 12.69
CA VAL A 36 -24.09 -22.30 13.97
C VAL A 36 -25.39 -22.12 14.74
N ASN A 37 -25.62 -22.98 15.74
CA ASN A 37 -26.88 -22.99 16.49
C ASN A 37 -27.09 -21.70 17.29
N GLN A 38 -28.32 -21.45 17.73
CA GLN A 38 -28.62 -20.34 18.63
C GLN A 38 -27.73 -20.39 19.88
N ASN A 39 -27.18 -19.24 20.28
CA ASN A 39 -26.20 -19.07 21.37
C ASN A 39 -24.83 -19.72 21.13
N ALA A 40 -24.58 -20.32 19.96
CA ALA A 40 -23.26 -20.76 19.54
C ALA A 40 -22.50 -19.63 18.84
N LYS A 41 -21.18 -19.78 18.73
CA LYS A 41 -20.32 -18.84 17.99
C LYS A 41 -19.26 -19.60 17.23
N LEU A 42 -19.12 -19.30 15.95
CA LEU A 42 -17.98 -19.67 15.14
C LEU A 42 -17.10 -18.44 14.94
N THR A 43 -15.83 -18.53 15.34
CA THR A 43 -14.82 -17.50 15.07
C THR A 43 -13.80 -18.06 14.08
N LEU A 44 -13.54 -17.32 13.00
CA LEU A 44 -12.49 -17.61 12.02
C LEU A 44 -11.34 -16.63 12.24
N THR A 45 -10.10 -17.10 12.20
CA THR A 45 -8.91 -16.23 12.32
C THR A 45 -8.50 -15.63 10.97
N PRO A 46 -7.79 -14.48 10.93
CA PRO A 46 -7.34 -13.85 9.68
C PRO A 46 -6.57 -14.80 8.75
N GLY A 47 -6.94 -14.81 7.47
CA GLY A 47 -6.39 -15.70 6.45
C GLY A 47 -7.07 -17.08 6.36
N SER A 48 -8.03 -17.38 7.23
CA SER A 48 -8.81 -18.62 7.14
C SER A 48 -9.56 -18.71 5.80
N VAL A 49 -9.54 -19.90 5.20
CA VAL A 49 -10.30 -20.22 3.99
C VAL A 49 -11.38 -21.25 4.32
N MET A 50 -12.63 -20.92 4.01
CA MET A 50 -13.78 -21.83 4.06
C MET A 50 -14.25 -22.10 2.64
N LYS A 51 -14.23 -23.37 2.23
CA LYS A 51 -14.70 -23.81 0.93
C LYS A 51 -16.01 -24.58 1.05
N PHE A 52 -16.84 -24.50 0.03
CA PHE A 52 -18.10 -25.23 -0.05
C PHE A 52 -18.03 -26.25 -1.19
N ASN A 53 -18.45 -27.48 -0.89
CA ASN A 53 -18.24 -28.62 -1.76
C ASN A 53 -19.22 -28.63 -2.96
N ASP A 54 -20.49 -28.32 -2.71
CA ASP A 54 -21.51 -28.34 -3.76
C ASP A 54 -22.50 -27.18 -3.64
N TYR A 55 -23.24 -27.02 -4.72
CA TYR A 55 -24.25 -26.02 -4.99
C TYR A 55 -25.32 -25.87 -3.89
N TYR A 56 -25.59 -26.91 -3.09
CA TYR A 56 -26.61 -26.90 -2.03
C TYR A 56 -26.07 -26.53 -0.65
N ASP A 57 -24.75 -26.39 -0.51
CA ASP A 57 -24.14 -26.28 0.82
C ASP A 57 -24.31 -24.87 1.37
N THR A 58 -24.97 -24.79 2.53
CA THR A 58 -25.26 -23.54 3.24
C THR A 58 -24.58 -23.48 4.60
N LEU A 59 -24.03 -22.31 4.94
CA LEU A 59 -23.68 -21.97 6.33
C LEU A 59 -24.87 -21.27 7.00
N TRP A 60 -25.60 -22.01 7.84
CA TRP A 60 -26.74 -21.51 8.61
C TRP A 60 -26.28 -20.88 9.93
N VAL A 61 -26.35 -19.56 10.05
CA VAL A 61 -25.97 -18.83 11.25
C VAL A 61 -27.21 -18.43 12.04
N ASN A 62 -27.54 -19.20 13.07
CA ASN A 62 -28.57 -18.88 14.08
C ASN A 62 -27.97 -18.32 15.38
N GLY A 63 -26.65 -18.44 15.56
CA GLY A 63 -25.86 -17.83 16.64
C GLY A 63 -25.02 -16.65 16.14
N ALA A 64 -23.70 -16.73 16.26
CA ALA A 64 -22.77 -15.71 15.79
C ALA A 64 -21.68 -16.30 14.86
N LEU A 65 -21.44 -15.66 13.72
CA LEU A 65 -20.24 -15.87 12.90
C LEU A 65 -19.35 -14.65 13.04
N VAL A 66 -18.15 -14.80 13.58
CA VAL A 66 -17.15 -13.74 13.70
C VAL A 66 -16.02 -14.04 12.71
N ALA A 67 -16.06 -13.37 11.56
CA ALA A 67 -15.01 -13.37 10.56
C ALA A 67 -14.42 -11.95 10.48
N GLU A 68 -13.46 -11.67 11.36
CA GLU A 68 -12.70 -10.43 11.41
C GLU A 68 -11.32 -10.70 10.78
N GLY A 69 -11.21 -10.46 9.48
CA GLY A 69 -9.97 -10.60 8.72
C GLY A 69 -9.06 -9.39 8.87
N GLU A 70 -7.93 -9.44 8.17
CA GLU A 70 -7.02 -8.30 8.01
C GLU A 70 -6.89 -7.97 6.53
N GLN A 71 -6.59 -6.70 6.18
CA GLN A 71 -6.39 -6.30 4.78
C GLN A 71 -5.38 -7.18 4.03
N ALA A 72 -4.30 -7.58 4.70
CA ALA A 72 -3.27 -8.45 4.13
C ALA A 72 -3.64 -9.95 4.17
N ARG A 73 -4.60 -10.33 5.02
CA ARG A 73 -5.00 -11.71 5.30
C ARG A 73 -6.52 -11.80 5.44
N PRO A 74 -7.27 -11.59 4.34
CA PRO A 74 -8.72 -11.65 4.39
C PRO A 74 -9.21 -13.07 4.69
N ILE A 75 -10.40 -13.17 5.27
CA ILE A 75 -11.07 -14.47 5.45
C ILE A 75 -11.87 -14.77 4.19
N THR A 76 -11.70 -15.94 3.58
CA THR A 76 -12.29 -16.26 2.28
C THR A 76 -13.35 -17.36 2.38
N PHE A 77 -14.53 -17.12 1.84
CA PHE A 77 -15.64 -18.06 1.63
C PHE A 77 -15.83 -18.30 0.14
N THR A 78 -15.63 -19.53 -0.33
CA THR A 78 -15.54 -19.80 -1.77
C THR A 78 -15.89 -21.24 -2.18
N SER A 79 -15.88 -21.53 -3.48
CA SER A 79 -16.08 -22.85 -4.08
C SER A 79 -14.89 -23.78 -3.79
N ILE A 80 -15.14 -25.10 -3.69
CA ILE A 80 -14.07 -26.10 -3.65
C ILE A 80 -13.16 -26.07 -4.89
N LYS A 81 -13.70 -25.60 -6.03
CA LYS A 81 -13.02 -25.48 -7.34
C LYS A 81 -12.12 -24.25 -7.45
N ASP A 82 -12.05 -23.43 -6.41
CA ASP A 82 -11.29 -22.18 -6.41
C ASP A 82 -9.86 -22.39 -5.93
N ASP A 83 -8.96 -22.69 -6.86
CA ASP A 83 -7.54 -22.96 -6.57
C ASP A 83 -6.78 -21.73 -6.06
N ALA A 84 -7.31 -20.52 -6.30
CA ALA A 84 -6.66 -19.28 -5.91
C ALA A 84 -6.74 -18.99 -4.40
N ALA A 85 -7.59 -19.70 -3.65
CA ALA A 85 -7.67 -19.61 -2.20
C ALA A 85 -7.58 -21.02 -1.62
N GLY A 86 -6.71 -21.32 -0.65
CA GLY A 86 -6.67 -22.66 -0.06
C GLY A 86 -6.07 -23.76 -0.94
N GLY A 87 -5.52 -23.43 -2.11
CA GLY A 87 -4.96 -24.41 -3.06
C GLY A 87 -5.99 -25.27 -3.80
N ASP A 88 -5.50 -26.26 -4.55
CA ASP A 88 -6.28 -27.24 -5.33
C ASP A 88 -6.95 -28.27 -4.40
N THR A 89 -8.05 -27.85 -3.76
CA THR A 89 -8.71 -28.66 -2.73
C THR A 89 -9.48 -29.83 -3.31
N ASN A 90 -10.00 -29.74 -4.54
CA ASN A 90 -10.70 -30.85 -5.20
C ASN A 90 -9.75 -31.80 -5.96
N GLY A 91 -8.45 -31.50 -6.03
CA GLY A 91 -7.40 -32.37 -6.53
C GLY A 91 -7.44 -32.59 -8.04
N ASP A 92 -7.97 -31.63 -8.80
CA ASP A 92 -8.16 -31.76 -10.25
C ASP A 92 -7.10 -31.05 -11.11
N GLY A 93 -6.14 -30.37 -10.47
CA GLY A 93 -5.04 -29.68 -11.14
C GLY A 93 -5.47 -28.47 -11.98
N GLY A 94 -6.59 -27.84 -11.62
CA GLY A 94 -7.19 -26.68 -12.30
C GLY A 94 -8.10 -27.04 -13.48
N ALA A 95 -8.54 -28.30 -13.56
CA ALA A 95 -9.42 -28.78 -14.62
C ALA A 95 -10.82 -28.16 -14.54
N SER A 96 -11.30 -27.89 -13.32
CA SER A 96 -12.50 -27.10 -13.09
C SER A 96 -12.15 -25.65 -12.75
N GLN A 97 -13.11 -24.76 -12.97
CA GLN A 97 -13.00 -23.34 -12.65
C GLN A 97 -14.21 -22.95 -11.82
N PRO A 98 -14.04 -22.08 -10.81
CA PRO A 98 -15.14 -21.70 -9.95
C PRO A 98 -16.12 -20.80 -10.70
N ALA A 99 -17.41 -20.98 -10.45
CA ALA A 99 -18.49 -20.24 -11.08
C ALA A 99 -19.56 -19.84 -10.07
N GLY A 100 -20.33 -18.79 -10.37
CA GLY A 100 -21.50 -18.44 -9.57
C GLY A 100 -22.46 -19.63 -9.45
N ASN A 101 -23.05 -19.79 -8.26
CA ASN A 101 -23.86 -20.94 -7.84
C ASN A 101 -23.05 -22.20 -7.51
N ASP A 102 -21.73 -22.15 -7.39
CA ASP A 102 -20.99 -23.33 -6.96
C ASP A 102 -21.33 -23.78 -5.52
N TRP A 103 -21.93 -22.89 -4.73
CA TRP A 103 -22.46 -23.15 -3.40
C TRP A 103 -23.62 -22.20 -3.07
N ASP A 104 -24.36 -22.50 -2.00
CA ASP A 104 -25.67 -21.89 -1.79
C ASP A 104 -25.57 -20.52 -1.09
N SER A 105 -25.34 -20.48 0.23
CA SER A 105 -25.44 -19.22 1.00
C SER A 105 -24.70 -19.18 2.34
N LEU A 106 -24.28 -17.98 2.75
CA LEU A 106 -24.08 -17.62 4.15
C LEU A 106 -25.39 -17.02 4.68
N ARG A 107 -26.16 -17.80 5.43
CA ARG A 107 -27.51 -17.44 5.83
C ARG A 107 -27.61 -17.09 7.30
N PHE A 108 -27.88 -15.82 7.58
CA PHE A 108 -28.10 -15.30 8.93
C PHE A 108 -29.59 -15.35 9.27
N GLY A 109 -29.96 -16.34 10.09
CA GLY A 109 -31.32 -16.58 10.53
C GLY A 109 -31.80 -15.58 11.59
N ASN A 110 -33.09 -15.68 11.95
CA ASN A 110 -33.77 -14.68 12.78
C ASN A 110 -33.22 -14.55 14.21
N THR A 111 -32.48 -15.54 14.69
CA THR A 111 -31.87 -15.53 16.02
C THR A 111 -30.39 -15.15 15.99
N SER A 112 -29.81 -14.89 14.81
CA SER A 112 -28.42 -14.48 14.68
C SER A 112 -28.18 -13.15 15.41
N ALA A 113 -27.09 -13.08 16.17
CA ALA A 113 -26.71 -11.87 16.90
C ALA A 113 -25.19 -11.80 17.08
N GLY A 114 -24.61 -10.62 16.83
CA GLY A 114 -23.17 -10.39 17.01
C GLY A 114 -22.31 -11.00 15.90
N SER A 115 -22.87 -11.23 14.72
CA SER A 115 -22.10 -11.69 13.56
C SER A 115 -21.38 -10.52 12.87
N VAL A 116 -20.16 -10.80 12.40
CA VAL A 116 -19.24 -9.84 11.78
C VAL A 116 -18.63 -10.47 10.54
N LEU A 117 -18.66 -9.72 9.44
CA LEU A 117 -17.85 -9.93 8.25
C LEU A 117 -17.04 -8.64 8.03
N ASP A 118 -15.77 -8.65 8.45
CA ASP A 118 -14.84 -7.55 8.22
C ASP A 118 -13.60 -8.07 7.50
N HIS A 119 -13.15 -7.37 6.45
CA HIS A 119 -12.08 -7.85 5.58
C HIS A 119 -12.30 -9.30 5.09
N ALA A 120 -13.55 -9.63 4.75
CA ALA A 120 -13.93 -10.94 4.24
C ALA A 120 -14.12 -10.93 2.72
N ILE A 121 -13.84 -12.05 2.07
CA ILE A 121 -14.11 -12.29 0.65
C ILE A 121 -15.15 -13.40 0.56
N VAL A 122 -16.31 -13.11 -0.01
CA VAL A 122 -17.35 -14.08 -0.32
C VAL A 122 -17.49 -14.15 -1.84
N ARG A 123 -17.25 -15.31 -2.45
CA ARG A 123 -17.37 -15.44 -3.90
C ARG A 123 -17.91 -16.77 -4.38
N TYR A 124 -18.50 -16.75 -5.58
CA TYR A 124 -19.03 -17.91 -6.29
C TYR A 124 -20.23 -18.62 -5.62
N GLY A 125 -20.85 -17.99 -4.63
CA GLY A 125 -22.06 -18.50 -3.99
C GLY A 125 -23.34 -18.14 -4.76
N GLY A 126 -24.48 -18.26 -4.08
CA GLY A 126 -25.79 -17.83 -4.54
C GLY A 126 -26.53 -18.87 -5.39
N GLY A 127 -26.84 -20.04 -4.83
CA GLY A 127 -27.59 -21.12 -5.49
C GLY A 127 -29.00 -20.72 -5.98
N ASP A 128 -29.79 -21.62 -6.57
CA ASP A 128 -31.10 -21.25 -7.17
C ASP A 128 -32.11 -20.77 -6.11
N TRP A 129 -31.88 -21.11 -4.84
CA TRP A 129 -32.82 -20.82 -3.76
C TRP A 129 -32.42 -19.58 -2.94
N TYR A 130 -31.14 -19.22 -2.90
CA TYR A 130 -30.61 -18.18 -2.02
C TYR A 130 -29.47 -17.37 -2.63
N GLU A 131 -29.19 -16.23 -2.01
CA GLU A 131 -28.12 -15.30 -2.36
C GLU A 131 -26.81 -15.68 -1.65
N SER A 132 -25.65 -15.20 -2.13
CA SER A 132 -24.35 -15.55 -1.50
C SER A 132 -24.32 -15.20 -0.01
N VAL A 133 -24.94 -14.08 0.37
CA VAL A 133 -25.17 -13.70 1.76
C VAL A 133 -26.62 -13.30 1.94
N TYR A 134 -27.30 -13.90 2.94
CA TYR A 134 -28.70 -13.60 3.23
C TYR A 134 -28.93 -13.21 4.69
N LEU A 135 -29.47 -12.00 4.90
CA LEU A 135 -29.89 -11.47 6.20
C LEU A 135 -31.42 -11.53 6.33
N ALA A 136 -31.93 -12.46 7.15
CA ALA A 136 -33.37 -12.67 7.28
C ALA A 136 -34.08 -11.64 8.20
N THR A 137 -33.65 -11.48 9.46
CA THR A 137 -34.08 -10.39 10.35
C THR A 137 -32.96 -9.93 11.30
N ALA A 138 -31.74 -10.41 11.07
CA ALA A 138 -30.59 -10.19 11.93
C ALA A 138 -29.57 -9.30 11.21
N ALA A 139 -29.25 -8.15 11.81
CA ALA A 139 -28.20 -7.29 11.31
C ALA A 139 -26.85 -7.92 11.60
N ILE A 140 -25.91 -7.75 10.67
CA ILE A 140 -24.50 -8.08 10.88
C ILE A 140 -23.68 -6.80 10.72
N THR A 141 -22.48 -6.79 11.28
CA THR A 141 -21.45 -5.83 10.85
C THR A 141 -20.86 -6.35 9.54
N LEU A 142 -21.01 -5.59 8.46
CA LEU A 142 -20.40 -5.89 7.16
C LEU A 142 -19.58 -4.70 6.70
N THR A 143 -18.25 -4.81 6.83
CA THR A 143 -17.31 -3.74 6.52
C THR A 143 -16.08 -4.24 5.77
N HIS A 144 -15.48 -3.40 4.93
CA HIS A 144 -14.21 -3.71 4.22
C HIS A 144 -14.20 -5.04 3.45
N SER A 145 -15.37 -5.56 3.09
CA SER A 145 -15.52 -6.92 2.58
C SER A 145 -15.92 -6.93 1.10
N SER A 146 -15.61 -8.00 0.39
CA SER A 146 -15.95 -8.19 -1.02
C SER A 146 -16.95 -9.33 -1.20
N ILE A 147 -18.07 -9.07 -1.86
CA ILE A 147 -19.03 -10.09 -2.29
C ILE A 147 -19.11 -10.09 -3.82
N ALA A 148 -18.65 -11.18 -4.43
CA ALA A 148 -18.41 -11.22 -5.86
C ALA A 148 -18.83 -12.50 -6.57
N HIS A 149 -19.09 -12.40 -7.87
CA HIS A 149 -19.36 -13.55 -8.74
C HIS A 149 -20.52 -14.45 -8.24
N SER A 150 -21.48 -13.89 -7.52
CA SER A 150 -22.71 -14.62 -7.18
C SER A 150 -23.52 -14.88 -8.44
N GLY A 151 -24.08 -16.09 -8.60
CA GLY A 151 -25.01 -16.29 -9.71
C GLY A 151 -26.44 -15.81 -9.40
N GLN A 152 -26.73 -15.48 -8.14
CA GLN A 152 -27.87 -14.67 -7.68
C GLN A 152 -27.39 -13.28 -7.21
N SER A 153 -28.10 -12.67 -6.26
CA SER A 153 -27.63 -11.44 -5.61
C SER A 153 -26.43 -11.73 -4.70
N GLY A 154 -25.51 -10.78 -4.58
CA GLY A 154 -24.41 -10.87 -3.62
C GLY A 154 -24.93 -10.85 -2.18
N LEU A 155 -25.74 -9.85 -1.85
CA LEU A 155 -26.35 -9.69 -0.53
C LEU A 155 -27.86 -9.49 -0.63
N ARG A 156 -28.64 -10.26 0.16
CA ARG A 156 -30.05 -9.98 0.41
C ARG A 156 -30.32 -9.54 1.84
N ILE A 157 -31.17 -8.53 1.98
CA ILE A 157 -31.57 -7.94 3.25
C ILE A 157 -33.10 -7.93 3.34
N SER A 158 -33.66 -8.67 4.30
CA SER A 158 -35.09 -8.69 4.61
C SER A 158 -35.32 -8.08 5.99
N ASP A 159 -36.26 -7.13 6.10
CA ASP A 159 -36.79 -6.61 7.39
C ASP A 159 -35.75 -6.15 8.44
N VAL A 160 -34.53 -5.82 8.02
CA VAL A 160 -33.45 -5.33 8.88
C VAL A 160 -32.66 -4.22 8.19
N SER A 161 -32.08 -3.31 8.96
CA SER A 161 -31.39 -2.11 8.45
C SER A 161 -29.94 -2.05 8.90
N PRO A 162 -29.04 -2.93 8.40
CA PRO A 162 -27.62 -2.84 8.70
C PRO A 162 -27.01 -1.56 8.09
N ALA A 163 -25.92 -1.08 8.69
CA ALA A 163 -25.02 -0.15 8.04
C ALA A 163 -24.02 -0.97 7.21
N LEU A 164 -23.90 -0.64 5.92
CA LEU A 164 -22.92 -1.24 5.01
C LEU A 164 -21.88 -0.17 4.69
N ASP A 165 -20.65 -0.40 5.11
CA ASP A 165 -19.57 0.58 4.93
C ASP A 165 -18.34 -0.02 4.27
N SER A 166 -17.78 0.66 3.28
CA SER A 166 -16.49 0.30 2.66
C SER A 166 -16.44 -1.10 2.03
N ASN A 167 -17.56 -1.63 1.55
CA ASN A 167 -17.62 -2.96 0.91
C ASN A 167 -17.56 -2.90 -0.62
N THR A 168 -17.27 -4.03 -1.27
CA THR A 168 -17.34 -4.17 -2.73
C THR A 168 -18.34 -5.26 -3.12
N PHE A 169 -19.29 -4.90 -3.97
CA PHE A 169 -20.27 -5.80 -4.59
C PHE A 169 -20.01 -5.82 -6.10
N ARG A 170 -19.43 -6.91 -6.63
CA ARG A 170 -19.03 -6.95 -8.04
C ARG A 170 -19.38 -8.23 -8.76
N ASP A 171 -19.68 -8.11 -10.05
CA ASP A 171 -19.91 -9.26 -10.95
C ASP A 171 -21.00 -10.23 -10.46
N ASN A 172 -21.95 -9.77 -9.65
CA ASN A 172 -23.10 -10.57 -9.20
C ASN A 172 -24.26 -10.45 -10.20
N LEU A 173 -25.35 -11.20 -10.01
CA LEU A 173 -26.59 -10.88 -10.71
C LEU A 173 -27.13 -9.53 -10.23
N THR A 174 -27.27 -9.37 -8.92
CA THR A 174 -27.56 -8.10 -8.25
C THR A 174 -26.55 -7.87 -7.13
N GLY A 175 -26.02 -6.67 -6.94
CA GLY A 175 -25.06 -6.40 -5.86
C GLY A 175 -25.72 -6.59 -4.49
N VAL A 176 -26.69 -5.73 -4.19
CA VAL A 176 -27.50 -5.76 -2.97
C VAL A 176 -28.99 -5.76 -3.32
N TRP A 177 -29.75 -6.69 -2.76
CA TRP A 177 -31.21 -6.74 -2.83
C TRP A 177 -31.83 -6.50 -1.45
N VAL A 178 -32.72 -5.52 -1.37
CA VAL A 178 -33.43 -5.14 -0.15
C VAL A 178 -34.93 -5.35 -0.33
N GLU A 179 -35.59 -5.92 0.68
CA GLU A 179 -37.03 -6.17 0.68
C GLU A 179 -37.67 -5.97 2.06
N GLY A 180 -39.01 -6.00 2.08
CA GLY A 180 -39.79 -5.81 3.31
C GLY A 180 -39.73 -4.38 3.83
N ASN A 181 -39.57 -4.23 5.15
CA ASN A 181 -39.46 -2.94 5.84
C ASN A 181 -38.00 -2.52 6.13
N ALA A 182 -37.03 -3.16 5.47
CA ALA A 182 -35.62 -2.82 5.58
C ALA A 182 -35.32 -1.42 5.01
N ALA A 183 -34.45 -0.68 5.69
CA ALA A 183 -33.93 0.62 5.28
C ALA A 183 -32.44 0.73 5.66
N PRO A 184 -31.56 -0.10 5.05
CA PRO A 184 -30.13 -0.05 5.32
C PRO A 184 -29.53 1.31 4.93
N VAL A 185 -28.41 1.65 5.56
CA VAL A 185 -27.60 2.81 5.19
C VAL A 185 -26.33 2.30 4.54
N LEU A 186 -26.09 2.70 3.30
CA LEU A 186 -24.92 2.30 2.52
C LEU A 186 -24.02 3.52 2.33
N ARG A 187 -22.76 3.41 2.75
CA ARG A 187 -21.73 4.45 2.57
C ARG A 187 -20.42 3.84 2.09
N GLN A 188 -19.70 4.55 1.24
CA GLN A 188 -18.35 4.20 0.80
C GLN A 188 -18.22 2.81 0.15
N ASN A 189 -19.32 2.21 -0.30
CA ASN A 189 -19.31 0.93 -0.98
C ASN A 189 -19.04 1.10 -2.48
N SER A 190 -18.65 0.00 -3.13
CA SER A 190 -18.36 -0.09 -4.55
C SER A 190 -19.26 -1.13 -5.23
N PHE A 191 -20.03 -0.71 -6.22
CA PHE A 191 -20.89 -1.55 -7.06
C PHE A 191 -20.35 -1.55 -8.48
N VAL A 192 -19.87 -2.69 -8.97
CA VAL A 192 -19.23 -2.75 -10.30
C VAL A 192 -19.57 -4.05 -11.03
N GLY A 193 -20.10 -3.94 -12.24
CA GLY A 193 -20.26 -5.09 -13.13
C GLY A 193 -21.39 -6.03 -12.71
N ASN A 194 -22.29 -5.59 -11.82
CA ASN A 194 -23.47 -6.38 -11.47
C ASN A 194 -24.46 -6.40 -12.66
N ARG A 195 -24.94 -7.59 -13.01
CA ARG A 195 -25.58 -7.85 -14.32
C ARG A 195 -26.99 -7.26 -14.46
N GLU A 196 -27.76 -7.17 -13.37
CA GLU A 196 -29.11 -6.58 -13.37
C GLU A 196 -29.18 -5.25 -12.61
N TYR A 197 -28.72 -5.24 -11.36
CA TYR A 197 -28.74 -4.07 -10.48
C TYR A 197 -27.50 -4.04 -9.59
N GLY A 198 -26.93 -2.86 -9.36
CA GLY A 198 -26.03 -2.63 -8.22
C GLY A 198 -26.81 -2.71 -6.91
N LEU A 199 -27.91 -1.95 -6.82
CA LEU A 199 -28.82 -1.94 -5.68
C LEU A 199 -30.28 -2.05 -6.14
N ARG A 200 -30.96 -3.11 -5.68
CA ARG A 200 -32.37 -3.37 -5.95
C ARG A 200 -33.18 -3.24 -4.67
N ASN A 201 -34.02 -2.23 -4.59
CA ASN A 201 -35.02 -2.04 -3.56
C ASN A 201 -36.39 -2.55 -4.02
N GLN A 202 -36.91 -3.56 -3.33
CA GLN A 202 -38.31 -4.01 -3.42
C GLN A 202 -39.09 -3.74 -2.13
N GLY A 203 -38.48 -3.03 -1.18
CA GLY A 203 -39.07 -2.66 0.09
C GLY A 203 -39.99 -1.43 0.01
N SER A 204 -40.62 -1.14 1.14
CA SER A 204 -41.53 0.00 1.30
C SER A 204 -40.83 1.33 1.61
N GLN A 205 -39.58 1.26 2.10
CA GLN A 205 -38.79 2.42 2.54
C GLN A 205 -37.84 2.90 1.45
N THR A 206 -37.48 4.19 1.48
CA THR A 206 -36.36 4.71 0.69
C THR A 206 -35.04 4.28 1.34
N ILE A 207 -34.13 3.73 0.54
CA ILE A 207 -32.79 3.35 0.98
C ILE A 207 -31.87 4.55 0.86
N ASP A 208 -31.09 4.78 1.91
CA ASP A 208 -30.05 5.80 1.92
C ASP A 208 -28.73 5.17 1.44
N ALA A 209 -28.33 5.51 0.21
CA ALA A 209 -27.17 4.99 -0.50
C ALA A 209 -26.28 6.12 -1.07
N GLU A 210 -26.17 7.23 -0.35
CA GLU A 210 -25.21 8.29 -0.63
C GLU A 210 -23.76 7.79 -0.53
N ASP A 211 -22.82 8.51 -1.13
CA ASP A 211 -21.38 8.28 -1.04
C ASP A 211 -20.96 6.84 -1.41
N ASN A 212 -21.67 6.20 -2.34
CA ASN A 212 -21.26 4.92 -2.95
C ASN A 212 -20.77 5.10 -4.38
N TRP A 213 -19.84 4.24 -4.81
CA TRP A 213 -19.37 4.13 -6.19
C TRP A 213 -20.22 3.14 -6.96
N TRP A 214 -20.65 3.52 -8.16
CA TRP A 214 -21.55 2.72 -9.00
C TRP A 214 -20.87 2.17 -10.25
N GLY A 215 -19.54 2.10 -10.28
CA GLY A 215 -18.81 1.63 -11.46
C GLY A 215 -18.68 2.67 -12.58
N SER A 216 -19.35 3.82 -12.48
CA SER A 216 -19.13 4.94 -13.39
C SER A 216 -19.31 6.34 -12.80
N VAL A 217 -18.49 7.26 -13.33
CA VAL A 217 -18.37 8.67 -12.92
C VAL A 217 -19.70 9.40 -13.02
N LYS A 218 -20.53 8.97 -13.97
CA LYS A 218 -21.87 9.52 -14.19
C LYS A 218 -22.89 9.00 -13.19
N GLY A 219 -22.47 8.17 -12.24
CA GLY A 219 -23.34 7.57 -11.23
C GLY A 219 -24.06 6.34 -11.74
N PRO A 220 -25.00 5.82 -10.93
CA PRO A 220 -25.77 4.65 -11.30
C PRO A 220 -26.69 4.98 -12.46
N TYR A 221 -26.94 3.99 -13.32
CA TYR A 221 -28.01 4.11 -14.30
C TYR A 221 -29.38 4.02 -13.59
N ASP A 222 -30.16 5.11 -13.64
CA ASP A 222 -31.53 5.15 -13.11
C ASP A 222 -32.51 5.70 -14.18
N PRO A 223 -33.25 4.82 -14.86
CA PRO A 223 -34.23 5.23 -15.87
C PRO A 223 -35.61 5.62 -15.30
N SER A 224 -35.81 5.59 -13.97
CA SER A 224 -37.14 5.74 -13.37
C SER A 224 -37.65 7.19 -13.46
N ASN A 225 -38.80 7.38 -14.13
CA ASN A 225 -39.48 8.69 -14.27
C ASN A 225 -40.81 8.69 -13.50
N GLU A 226 -40.82 8.13 -12.29
CA GLU A 226 -42.01 8.13 -11.43
C GLU A 226 -41.87 9.08 -10.24
N SER A 227 -43.00 9.62 -9.79
CA SER A 227 -43.09 10.79 -8.90
C SER A 227 -42.35 10.60 -7.58
N GLY A 228 -41.19 11.24 -7.45
CA GLY A 228 -40.44 11.38 -6.20
C GLY A 228 -39.14 10.57 -6.10
N GLY A 229 -38.74 9.84 -7.15
CA GLY A 229 -37.41 9.22 -7.26
C GLY A 229 -36.34 10.18 -7.78
N LEU A 230 -35.07 9.85 -7.52
CA LEU A 230 -33.95 10.45 -8.26
C LEU A 230 -33.99 9.98 -9.72
N TYR A 231 -33.37 10.73 -10.62
CA TYR A 231 -33.41 10.45 -12.07
C TYR A 231 -32.02 10.61 -12.66
N ASN A 232 -31.49 9.54 -13.28
CA ASN A 232 -30.19 9.56 -13.94
C ASN A 232 -30.15 8.63 -15.17
N PRO A 233 -30.90 8.97 -16.24
CA PRO A 233 -31.01 8.16 -17.44
C PRO A 233 -29.71 8.11 -18.26
N ASP A 234 -28.79 9.04 -18.00
CA ASP A 234 -27.48 9.16 -18.66
C ASP A 234 -26.35 8.51 -17.84
N GLY A 235 -26.66 7.97 -16.66
CA GLY A 235 -25.73 7.17 -15.86
C GLY A 235 -25.34 5.90 -16.60
N ASP A 236 -24.07 5.54 -16.57
CA ASP A 236 -23.51 4.33 -17.17
C ASP A 236 -22.88 3.39 -16.13
N GLY A 237 -23.13 3.65 -14.84
CA GLY A 237 -22.82 2.75 -13.74
C GLY A 237 -23.87 1.66 -13.54
N ASP A 238 -23.60 0.77 -12.59
CA ASP A 238 -24.51 -0.27 -12.15
C ASP A 238 -25.89 0.30 -11.83
N ARG A 239 -26.91 -0.40 -12.31
CA ARG A 239 -28.29 0.08 -12.27
C ARG A 239 -28.86 0.10 -10.84
N VAL A 240 -29.66 1.12 -10.54
CA VAL A 240 -30.50 1.15 -9.32
C VAL A 240 -31.97 0.99 -9.67
N SER A 241 -32.76 0.50 -8.70
CA SER A 241 -34.23 0.52 -8.79
C SER A 241 -34.80 1.77 -8.10
N ASP A 242 -36.13 1.94 -8.20
CA ASP A 242 -36.86 2.99 -7.49
C ASP A 242 -36.62 2.98 -5.96
N ARG A 243 -36.86 4.13 -5.32
CA ARG A 243 -36.72 4.34 -3.86
C ARG A 243 -35.30 4.11 -3.34
N VAL A 244 -34.29 4.51 -4.11
CA VAL A 244 -32.90 4.59 -3.68
C VAL A 244 -32.47 6.04 -3.73
N ASP A 245 -32.04 6.59 -2.60
CA ASP A 245 -31.37 7.87 -2.53
C ASP A 245 -29.87 7.64 -2.69
N TYR A 246 -29.35 7.91 -3.88
CA TYR A 246 -27.95 7.70 -4.22
C TYR A 246 -27.20 9.03 -4.44
N GLN A 247 -27.77 10.18 -4.03
CA GLN A 247 -27.15 11.50 -4.21
C GLN A 247 -26.73 12.14 -2.88
N PRO A 248 -25.46 12.57 -2.73
CA PRO A 248 -24.39 12.48 -3.72
C PRO A 248 -23.97 11.01 -3.91
N TRP A 249 -23.73 10.59 -5.15
CA TRP A 249 -22.97 9.36 -5.36
C TRP A 249 -21.49 9.72 -5.32
N LEU A 250 -20.64 8.73 -5.05
CA LEU A 250 -19.25 8.86 -5.45
C LEU A 250 -19.28 8.91 -6.97
N ALA A 251 -19.26 10.11 -7.54
CA ALA A 251 -18.63 10.26 -8.82
C ALA A 251 -17.17 9.93 -8.52
N PHE A 252 -16.76 8.70 -8.80
CA PHE A 252 -15.39 8.55 -9.24
C PHE A 252 -15.36 9.40 -10.52
N THR A 253 -15.10 10.69 -10.42
CA THR A 253 -13.81 11.04 -10.97
C THR A 253 -12.85 10.11 -10.22
N GLY A 254 -12.65 8.92 -10.78
CA GLY A 254 -11.31 8.42 -10.89
C GLY A 254 -10.63 9.55 -11.62
N LEU A 255 -10.19 10.54 -10.84
CA LEU A 255 -8.80 10.67 -10.61
C LEU A 255 -8.16 9.29 -10.95
N LEU A 256 -7.77 9.05 -12.21
CA LEU A 256 -6.84 9.95 -12.86
C LEU A 256 -5.85 10.22 -11.72
N TYR A 257 -4.95 9.30 -11.33
CA TYR A 257 -3.93 9.61 -10.31
C TYR A 257 -3.50 11.06 -10.47
N GLY A 258 -3.95 11.92 -9.57
CA GLY A 258 -4.31 13.26 -10.00
C GLY A 258 -5.23 13.90 -9.01
N ILE A 259 -4.66 14.38 -7.92
CA ILE A 259 -4.65 15.82 -7.72
C ILE A 259 -5.75 16.59 -8.48
N THR A 260 -6.84 16.93 -7.80
CA THR A 260 -7.48 18.24 -8.05
C THR A 260 -6.69 19.27 -7.26
N VAL A 261 -5.59 19.78 -7.82
CA VAL A 261 -5.07 21.10 -7.47
C VAL A 261 -5.84 22.05 -8.38
N ALA A 262 -7.06 22.39 -7.96
CA ALA A 262 -7.79 23.49 -8.55
C ALA A 262 -7.14 24.80 -8.07
N THR A 263 -6.07 25.20 -8.75
CA THR A 263 -5.66 26.60 -8.83
C THR A 263 -5.65 27.03 -10.29
N GLY A 264 -6.80 26.88 -10.97
CA GLY A 264 -7.02 27.36 -12.34
C GLY A 264 -6.25 26.61 -13.44
N SER A 265 -6.91 26.35 -14.58
CA SER A 265 -6.35 26.01 -15.91
C SER A 265 -5.24 24.94 -16.08
N ASN A 266 -4.74 24.29 -15.02
CA ASN A 266 -3.70 23.26 -15.13
C ASN A 266 -4.29 21.89 -15.49
N PRO A 267 -3.65 21.13 -16.40
CA PRO A 267 -4.13 19.80 -16.79
C PRO A 267 -4.05 18.81 -15.62
N VAL A 268 -5.14 18.08 -15.38
CA VAL A 268 -5.23 17.03 -14.35
C VAL A 268 -4.41 15.81 -14.80
N GLN A 269 -3.60 15.23 -13.90
CA GLN A 269 -2.82 14.02 -14.16
C GLN A 269 -3.71 12.77 -14.08
N SER A 270 -3.44 11.76 -14.93
CA SER A 270 -4.15 10.48 -14.92
C SER A 270 -3.30 9.28 -14.67
N LEU A 271 -3.90 8.27 -14.04
CA LEU A 271 -3.56 6.88 -14.26
C LEU A 271 -4.81 6.04 -14.50
N ALA A 272 -4.68 5.11 -15.44
CA ALA A 272 -5.59 4.01 -15.66
C ALA A 272 -4.80 2.70 -15.72
N PHE A 273 -5.34 1.66 -15.09
CA PHE A 273 -4.75 0.32 -15.01
C PHE A 273 -5.62 -0.68 -15.74
N ALA A 274 -4.98 -1.64 -16.42
CA ALA A 274 -5.63 -2.84 -16.93
C ALA A 274 -5.09 -4.05 -16.17
N TYR A 275 -5.91 -5.09 -16.05
CA TYR A 275 -5.62 -6.30 -15.27
C TYR A 275 -5.84 -7.56 -16.11
N ASP A 276 -5.15 -8.64 -15.78
CA ASP A 276 -5.49 -9.98 -16.28
C ASP A 276 -6.53 -10.68 -15.40
N GLU A 277 -6.93 -11.90 -15.78
CA GLU A 277 -7.92 -12.72 -15.07
C GLU A 277 -7.50 -13.08 -13.63
N LEU A 278 -6.22 -12.90 -13.28
CA LEU A 278 -5.67 -13.12 -11.94
C LEU A 278 -5.49 -11.80 -11.16
N ASN A 279 -6.11 -10.71 -11.62
CA ASN A 279 -6.01 -9.37 -11.02
C ASN A 279 -4.59 -8.80 -10.92
N ARG A 280 -3.69 -9.21 -11.82
CA ARG A 280 -2.34 -8.64 -11.94
C ARG A 280 -2.35 -7.53 -12.97
N VAL A 281 -1.66 -6.42 -12.70
CA VAL A 281 -1.59 -5.28 -13.61
C VAL A 281 -0.93 -5.71 -14.93
N THR A 282 -1.56 -5.48 -16.08
CA THR A 282 -0.98 -5.76 -17.40
C THR A 282 -0.60 -4.49 -18.16
N GLU A 283 -1.28 -3.38 -17.89
CA GLU A 283 -1.00 -2.08 -18.50
C GLU A 283 -1.27 -0.95 -17.49
N LEU A 284 -0.41 0.07 -17.52
CA LEU A 284 -0.59 1.35 -16.83
C LEU A 284 -0.53 2.44 -17.89
N SER A 285 -1.49 3.36 -17.90
CA SER A 285 -1.49 4.50 -18.81
C SER A 285 -1.66 5.80 -18.04
N ALA A 286 -0.82 6.78 -18.36
CA ALA A 286 -0.80 8.10 -17.74
C ALA A 286 -1.12 9.20 -18.75
N SER A 287 -1.90 10.20 -18.32
CA SER A 287 -2.20 11.39 -19.11
C SER A 287 -2.11 12.66 -18.26
N GLY A 288 -2.21 13.84 -18.88
CA GLY A 288 -2.00 15.13 -18.23
C GLY A 288 -0.54 15.60 -18.34
N PRO A 289 0.09 16.12 -17.25
CA PRO A 289 1.47 16.64 -17.28
C PRO A 289 2.53 15.60 -17.65
N VAL A 290 2.25 14.31 -17.38
CA VAL A 290 3.08 13.18 -17.82
C VAL A 290 2.20 12.28 -18.69
N GLN A 291 2.59 12.11 -19.96
CA GLN A 291 1.93 11.18 -20.88
C GLN A 291 2.87 10.01 -21.18
N THR A 292 2.52 8.82 -20.70
CA THR A 292 3.28 7.57 -20.93
C THR A 292 2.36 6.38 -20.72
N SER A 293 2.73 5.20 -21.22
CA SER A 293 2.10 3.95 -20.81
C SER A 293 3.14 2.85 -20.69
N TYR A 294 2.90 1.93 -19.76
CA TYR A 294 3.76 0.82 -19.39
C TYR A 294 3.01 -0.50 -19.48
N ARG A 295 3.71 -1.56 -19.85
CA ARG A 295 3.21 -2.94 -19.89
C ARG A 295 4.00 -3.81 -18.95
N TYR A 296 3.31 -4.80 -18.39
CA TYR A 296 3.82 -5.74 -17.41
C TYR A 296 3.62 -7.15 -17.94
N THR A 297 4.61 -8.01 -17.76
CA THR A 297 4.52 -9.43 -18.13
C THR A 297 4.89 -10.30 -16.96
N TYR A 298 4.22 -11.45 -16.83
CA TYR A 298 4.42 -12.40 -15.73
C TYR A 298 4.81 -13.77 -16.27
N ASP A 299 5.51 -14.56 -15.46
CA ASP A 299 5.65 -16.00 -15.70
C ASP A 299 4.46 -16.79 -15.14
N ALA A 300 4.46 -18.11 -15.38
CA ALA A 300 3.40 -19.01 -14.90
C ALA A 300 3.28 -19.06 -13.36
N ALA A 301 4.33 -18.68 -12.62
CA ALA A 301 4.31 -18.58 -11.16
C ALA A 301 3.88 -17.19 -10.66
N GLY A 302 3.42 -16.31 -11.57
CA GLY A 302 2.96 -14.95 -11.25
C GLY A 302 4.05 -13.93 -10.99
N ARG A 303 5.32 -14.24 -11.28
CA ARG A 303 6.44 -13.32 -11.02
C ARG A 303 6.60 -12.36 -12.19
N LEU A 304 6.80 -11.06 -11.90
CA LEU A 304 7.02 -10.03 -12.91
C LEU A 304 8.31 -10.31 -13.70
N THR A 305 8.22 -10.58 -15.00
CA THR A 305 9.36 -10.89 -15.88
C THR A 305 9.80 -9.69 -16.73
N ALA A 306 8.91 -8.73 -16.98
CA ALA A 306 9.27 -7.46 -17.60
C ALA A 306 8.31 -6.34 -17.21
N ILE A 307 8.87 -5.14 -17.10
CA ILE A 307 8.13 -3.87 -17.08
C ILE A 307 8.79 -2.96 -18.11
N GLY A 308 8.00 -2.26 -18.91
CA GLY A 308 8.55 -1.27 -19.84
C GLY A 308 7.49 -0.49 -20.58
N PRO A 309 7.88 0.55 -21.32
CA PRO A 309 6.93 1.36 -22.04
C PRO A 309 6.15 0.54 -23.08
N ALA A 310 4.88 0.87 -23.29
CA ALA A 310 4.08 0.32 -24.38
C ALA A 310 4.72 0.65 -25.74
N PRO A 311 4.42 -0.11 -26.81
CA PRO A 311 5.04 0.12 -28.12
C PRO A 311 4.94 1.58 -28.58
N GLY A 312 6.08 2.18 -28.92
CA GLY A 312 6.17 3.57 -29.37
C GLY A 312 6.18 4.62 -28.25
N GLN A 313 6.09 4.22 -26.98
CA GLN A 313 6.16 5.13 -25.84
C GLN A 313 7.59 5.30 -25.32
N PRO A 314 7.92 6.48 -24.77
CA PRO A 314 9.16 6.70 -24.04
C PRO A 314 9.14 5.98 -22.69
N GLY A 315 10.31 5.59 -22.19
CA GLY A 315 10.42 4.92 -20.89
C GLY A 315 11.72 4.18 -20.66
N LEU A 316 11.76 3.38 -19.61
CA LEU A 316 12.81 2.41 -19.35
C LEU A 316 12.20 1.01 -19.33
N ARG A 317 12.88 0.06 -19.95
CA ARG A 317 12.47 -1.35 -19.94
C ARG A 317 13.36 -2.13 -18.98
N ALA A 318 12.77 -2.76 -17.99
CA ALA A 318 13.42 -3.70 -17.10
C ALA A 318 12.98 -5.14 -17.40
N VAL A 319 13.93 -6.08 -17.40
CA VAL A 319 13.69 -7.53 -17.54
C VAL A 319 14.26 -8.23 -16.33
N MET A 320 13.50 -9.17 -15.78
CA MET A 320 13.81 -9.88 -14.55
C MET A 320 13.89 -11.39 -14.79
N GLU A 321 14.87 -12.03 -14.17
CA GLU A 321 15.02 -13.49 -14.13
C GLU A 321 15.09 -13.96 -12.67
N TYR A 322 14.52 -15.13 -12.37
CA TYR A 322 14.41 -15.66 -11.02
C TYR A 322 15.01 -17.06 -10.91
N ASP A 323 15.49 -17.42 -9.71
CA ASP A 323 15.79 -18.81 -9.39
C ASP A 323 14.54 -19.59 -8.96
N ALA A 324 14.74 -20.88 -8.64
CA ALA A 324 13.68 -21.78 -8.17
C ALA A 324 13.08 -21.41 -6.81
N ASN A 325 13.75 -20.53 -6.04
CA ASN A 325 13.28 -20.03 -4.74
C ASN A 325 12.62 -18.64 -4.86
N ASN A 326 12.21 -18.25 -6.06
CA ASN A 326 11.59 -16.94 -6.35
C ASN A 326 12.48 -15.74 -5.99
N ARG A 327 13.81 -15.88 -6.07
CA ARG A 327 14.77 -14.79 -5.85
C ARG A 327 15.24 -14.21 -7.17
N LEU A 328 15.25 -12.88 -7.29
CA LEU A 328 15.66 -12.16 -8.51
C LEU A 328 17.16 -12.35 -8.73
N THR A 329 17.56 -13.16 -9.71
CA THR A 329 18.97 -13.45 -10.01
C THR A 329 19.54 -12.49 -11.05
N ARG A 330 18.69 -11.88 -11.88
CA ARG A 330 19.13 -10.94 -12.90
C ARG A 330 18.14 -9.82 -13.16
N LEU A 331 18.61 -8.58 -13.20
CA LEU A 331 17.84 -7.39 -13.60
C LEU A 331 18.57 -6.68 -14.75
N ILE A 332 17.90 -6.54 -15.89
CA ILE A 332 18.45 -5.87 -17.07
C ILE A 332 17.66 -4.60 -17.37
N ASN A 333 18.31 -3.45 -17.26
CA ASN A 333 17.72 -2.15 -17.60
C ASN A 333 18.15 -1.73 -19.00
N ARG A 334 17.18 -1.40 -19.86
CA ARG A 334 17.40 -1.01 -21.25
C ARG A 334 16.61 0.23 -21.64
N ASN A 335 17.03 0.88 -22.72
CA ASN A 335 16.20 1.85 -23.40
C ASN A 335 14.94 1.19 -24.00
N PRO A 336 13.91 1.97 -24.40
CA PRO A 336 12.64 1.42 -24.89
C PRO A 336 12.79 0.42 -26.04
N SER A 337 13.67 0.69 -27.00
CA SER A 337 13.92 -0.19 -28.16
C SER A 337 14.70 -1.46 -27.81
N GLY A 338 15.30 -1.53 -26.63
CA GLY A 338 16.20 -2.61 -26.22
C GLY A 338 17.61 -2.53 -26.84
N SER A 339 17.91 -1.50 -27.64
CA SER A 339 19.21 -1.35 -28.33
C SER A 339 20.35 -0.90 -27.44
N VAL A 340 20.05 -0.28 -26.29
CA VAL A 340 21.03 0.15 -25.29
C VAL A 340 20.72 -0.57 -23.98
N THR A 341 21.70 -1.26 -23.43
CA THR A 341 21.65 -1.82 -22.08
C THR A 341 22.39 -0.90 -21.13
N PHE A 342 21.69 -0.40 -20.12
CA PHE A 342 22.28 0.43 -19.08
C PHE A 342 22.87 -0.42 -17.96
N ASP A 343 22.19 -1.51 -17.59
CA ASP A 343 22.67 -2.46 -16.59
C ASP A 343 22.28 -3.89 -16.94
N ASP A 344 23.12 -4.81 -16.48
CA ASP A 344 22.87 -6.24 -16.39
C ASP A 344 23.35 -6.67 -15.00
N ILE A 345 22.48 -6.51 -14.01
CA ILE A 345 22.77 -6.80 -12.60
C ILE A 345 22.56 -8.28 -12.38
N ARG A 346 23.57 -8.99 -11.86
CA ARG A 346 23.49 -10.42 -11.52
C ARG A 346 23.76 -10.64 -10.05
N ALA A 347 22.78 -11.22 -9.36
CA ALA A 347 22.82 -11.45 -7.92
C ALA A 347 23.16 -12.91 -7.59
N ALA A 348 24.02 -13.10 -6.60
CA ALA A 348 24.25 -14.38 -5.95
C ALA A 348 23.77 -14.31 -4.50
N TYR A 349 23.17 -15.40 -4.03
CA TYR A 349 22.57 -15.48 -2.70
C TYR A 349 23.19 -16.61 -1.88
N ASP A 350 23.19 -16.47 -0.56
CA ASP A 350 23.43 -17.57 0.35
C ASP A 350 22.20 -18.51 0.44
N LYS A 351 22.26 -19.49 1.34
CA LYS A 351 21.18 -20.47 1.53
C LYS A 351 19.93 -19.89 2.18
N VAL A 352 20.05 -18.81 2.94
CA VAL A 352 18.93 -18.17 3.66
C VAL A 352 18.35 -16.97 2.90
N GLY A 353 18.97 -16.60 1.77
CA GLY A 353 18.48 -15.56 0.87
C GLY A 353 19.17 -14.22 1.01
N ASN A 354 20.24 -14.09 1.82
CA ASN A 354 21.06 -12.88 1.81
C ASN A 354 21.89 -12.81 0.54
N VAL A 355 22.04 -11.61 0.01
CA VAL A 355 22.83 -11.36 -1.19
C VAL A 355 24.30 -11.40 -0.85
N LEU A 356 25.05 -12.31 -1.47
CA LEU A 356 26.50 -12.42 -1.35
C LEU A 356 27.23 -11.52 -2.33
N SER A 357 26.65 -11.30 -3.52
CA SER A 357 27.25 -10.48 -4.56
C SER A 357 26.18 -9.90 -5.48
N ASP A 358 26.35 -8.64 -5.88
CA ASP A 358 25.68 -8.03 -7.03
C ASP A 358 26.78 -7.63 -8.04
N GLN A 359 26.74 -8.21 -9.24
CA GLN A 359 27.63 -7.89 -10.35
C GLN A 359 26.92 -6.97 -11.34
N ASP A 360 27.48 -5.79 -11.60
CA ASP A 360 26.97 -4.85 -12.60
C ASP A 360 28.07 -4.48 -13.63
N ALA A 361 27.85 -3.43 -14.43
CA ALA A 361 28.83 -2.93 -15.40
C ALA A 361 30.08 -2.28 -14.77
N ASN A 362 30.01 -1.90 -13.49
CA ASN A 362 31.12 -1.31 -12.74
C ASN A 362 32.00 -2.38 -12.08
N GLY A 363 31.44 -3.55 -11.77
CA GLY A 363 32.14 -4.69 -11.16
C GLY A 363 31.28 -5.44 -10.15
N ALA A 364 31.86 -6.45 -9.50
CA ALA A 364 31.20 -7.15 -8.40
C ALA A 364 31.26 -6.32 -7.11
N THR A 365 30.11 -6.13 -6.47
CA THR A 365 30.01 -5.71 -5.07
C THR A 365 29.66 -6.93 -4.23
N THR A 366 30.47 -7.22 -3.23
CA THR A 366 30.34 -8.40 -2.35
C THR A 366 29.97 -7.99 -0.94
N TYR A 367 29.19 -8.84 -0.28
CA TYR A 367 28.66 -8.59 1.06
C TYR A 367 28.98 -9.76 1.99
N THR A 368 29.23 -9.43 3.26
CA THR A 368 29.44 -10.42 4.33
C THR A 368 28.49 -10.12 5.48
N TYR A 369 28.07 -11.18 6.18
CA TYR A 369 27.10 -11.09 7.26
C TYR A 369 27.58 -11.88 8.48
N ASP A 370 27.10 -11.48 9.66
CA ASP A 370 27.22 -12.29 10.86
C ASP A 370 26.10 -13.35 10.98
N ALA A 371 26.08 -14.06 12.10
CA ALA A 371 25.10 -15.11 12.37
C ALA A 371 23.67 -14.58 12.59
N ALA A 372 23.50 -13.27 12.86
CA ALA A 372 22.21 -12.59 12.94
C ALA A 372 21.82 -11.95 11.60
N TYR A 373 22.57 -12.25 10.53
CA TYR A 373 22.39 -11.71 9.18
C TYR A 373 22.55 -10.19 9.08
N GLN A 374 23.29 -9.58 10.02
CA GLN A 374 23.65 -8.17 9.95
C GLN A 374 24.84 -7.99 9.01
N LEU A 375 24.83 -6.94 8.20
CA LEU A 375 25.89 -6.68 7.21
C LEU A 375 27.20 -6.32 7.93
N THR A 376 28.22 -7.18 7.87
CA THR A 376 29.54 -6.97 8.50
C THR A 376 30.57 -6.36 7.57
N GLY A 377 30.34 -6.40 6.26
CA GLY A 377 31.28 -5.81 5.32
C GLY A 377 30.77 -5.76 3.90
N VAL A 378 31.25 -4.75 3.18
CA VAL A 378 30.99 -4.53 1.75
C VAL A 378 32.30 -4.20 1.04
N SER A 379 32.53 -4.85 -0.11
CA SER A 379 33.72 -4.63 -0.94
C SER A 379 33.36 -4.64 -2.41
N GLY A 380 33.84 -3.66 -3.16
CA GLY A 380 33.60 -3.51 -4.59
C GLY A 380 34.21 -2.22 -5.14
N PRO A 381 33.94 -1.86 -6.39
CA PRO A 381 34.49 -0.64 -7.00
C PRO A 381 34.09 0.61 -6.18
N GLY A 382 35.04 1.29 -5.54
CA GLY A 382 34.78 2.46 -4.68
C GLY A 382 34.07 2.14 -3.35
N LEU A 383 33.99 0.87 -2.96
CA LEU A 383 33.43 0.40 -1.69
C LEU A 383 34.44 -0.49 -0.98
N ASN A 384 34.76 -0.16 0.27
CA ASN A 384 35.58 -1.02 1.14
C ASN A 384 35.30 -0.63 2.59
N GLN A 385 34.26 -1.23 3.17
CA GLN A 385 33.80 -0.88 4.52
C GLN A 385 33.53 -2.14 5.33
N THR A 386 33.84 -2.07 6.62
CA THR A 386 33.51 -3.09 7.63
C THR A 386 32.65 -2.49 8.74
N TYR A 387 31.81 -3.34 9.32
CA TYR A 387 30.88 -2.98 10.38
C TYR A 387 30.95 -4.00 11.51
N ALA A 388 30.72 -3.52 12.74
CA ALA A 388 30.57 -4.36 13.93
C ALA A 388 29.34 -3.92 14.70
N TYR A 389 28.71 -4.85 15.41
CA TYR A 389 27.47 -4.64 16.16
C TYR A 389 27.60 -5.16 17.59
N ASP A 390 26.83 -4.59 18.52
CA ASP A 390 26.58 -5.19 19.83
C ASP A 390 25.39 -6.17 19.78
N ALA A 391 25.08 -6.79 20.93
CA ALA A 391 23.98 -7.76 21.03
C ALA A 391 22.58 -7.14 20.79
N ALA A 392 22.43 -5.82 20.93
CA ALA A 392 21.19 -5.10 20.61
C ALA A 392 21.18 -4.62 19.14
N GLY A 393 22.20 -4.98 18.35
CA GLY A 393 22.34 -4.55 16.96
C GLY A 393 22.79 -3.09 16.80
N ASN A 394 23.21 -2.38 17.84
CA ASN A 394 23.81 -1.07 17.64
C ASN A 394 25.13 -1.23 16.89
N ARG A 395 25.34 -0.42 15.85
CA ARG A 395 26.60 -0.41 15.09
C ARG A 395 27.71 0.16 15.95
N THR A 396 28.58 -0.67 16.49
CA THR A 396 29.71 -0.27 17.34
C THR A 396 30.92 0.18 16.55
N SER A 397 31.04 -0.19 15.26
CA SER A 397 32.10 0.32 14.38
C SER A 397 31.69 0.44 12.90
N LYS A 398 32.28 1.42 12.20
CA LYS A 398 32.24 1.62 10.73
C LYS A 398 33.62 2.08 10.26
N GLY A 399 34.31 1.26 9.47
CA GLY A 399 35.61 1.64 8.88
C GLY A 399 36.66 2.11 9.89
N GLY A 400 36.66 1.53 11.10
CA GLY A 400 37.60 1.87 12.19
C GLY A 400 37.14 3.01 13.12
N VAL A 401 36.10 3.77 12.76
CA VAL A 401 35.42 4.66 13.70
C VAL A 401 34.58 3.82 14.65
N THR A 402 34.63 4.08 15.96
CA THR A 402 33.82 3.40 16.97
C THR A 402 32.71 4.30 17.50
N TYR A 403 31.62 3.69 17.95
CA TYR A 403 30.42 4.37 18.43
C TYR A 403 30.04 3.86 19.82
N THR A 404 29.49 4.74 20.65
CA THR A 404 28.99 4.40 21.99
C THR A 404 27.51 4.66 22.11
N TYR A 405 26.81 3.84 22.90
CA TYR A 405 25.36 3.87 23.06
C TYR A 405 24.99 3.81 24.54
N ASP A 406 23.81 4.33 24.89
CA ASP A 406 23.22 4.12 26.21
C ASP A 406 22.36 2.85 26.28
N ALA A 407 21.77 2.60 27.44
CA ALA A 407 20.88 1.44 27.65
C ALA A 407 19.56 1.51 26.87
N ALA A 408 19.20 2.68 26.33
CA ALA A 408 18.03 2.88 25.47
C ALA A 408 18.40 2.80 23.97
N ASN A 409 19.59 2.29 23.64
CA ASN A 409 20.13 2.17 22.28
C ASN A 409 20.33 3.53 21.58
N GLN A 410 20.45 4.62 22.33
CA GLN A 410 20.70 5.96 21.80
C GLN A 410 22.20 6.14 21.53
N LEU A 411 22.57 6.52 20.31
CA LEU A 411 23.95 6.82 19.94
C LEU A 411 24.44 8.06 20.70
N LEU A 412 25.48 7.96 21.53
CA LEU A 412 25.99 9.04 22.37
C LEU A 412 27.19 9.78 21.75
N SER A 413 28.15 9.03 21.22
CA SER A 413 29.37 9.62 20.65
C SER A 413 30.05 8.69 19.64
N SER A 414 30.96 9.27 18.86
CA SER A 414 31.87 8.54 17.98
C SER A 414 33.34 8.90 18.25
N SER A 415 34.26 7.97 17.95
CA SER A 415 35.69 8.18 18.18
C SER A 415 36.31 9.27 17.32
N ASP A 416 35.64 9.70 16.24
CA ASP A 416 36.04 10.83 15.39
C ASP A 416 35.46 12.18 15.86
N GLY A 417 34.89 12.23 17.08
CA GLY A 417 34.57 13.47 17.79
C GLY A 417 33.14 13.98 17.62
N TRP A 418 32.20 13.17 17.13
CA TRP A 418 30.78 13.52 17.20
C TRP A 418 30.19 13.21 18.58
N SER A 419 29.25 14.05 19.00
CA SER A 419 28.42 13.87 20.19
C SER A 419 26.96 14.09 19.84
N PHE A 420 26.08 13.38 20.52
CA PHE A 420 24.65 13.35 20.25
C PHE A 420 23.86 13.41 21.56
N SER A 421 22.70 14.07 21.55
CA SER A 421 21.76 14.08 22.68
C SER A 421 20.34 13.86 22.21
N TYR A 422 19.47 13.37 23.10
CA TYR A 422 18.07 13.05 22.80
C TYR A 422 17.14 13.73 23.79
N ASP A 423 15.88 13.88 23.40
CA ASP A 423 14.81 14.23 24.32
C ASP A 423 14.30 13.00 25.10
N ALA A 424 13.33 13.22 26.00
CA ALA A 424 12.75 12.15 26.81
C ALA A 424 11.96 11.10 25.99
N ASN A 425 11.50 11.48 24.79
CA ASN A 425 10.82 10.58 23.85
C ASN A 425 11.82 9.80 22.99
N GLY A 426 13.11 10.05 23.13
CA GLY A 426 14.16 9.36 22.38
C GLY A 426 14.35 9.89 20.96
N ASN A 427 13.91 11.12 20.68
CA ASN A 427 14.21 11.79 19.42
C ASN A 427 15.56 12.51 19.52
N LEU A 428 16.38 12.41 18.46
CA LEU A 428 17.66 13.11 18.41
C LEU A 428 17.42 14.61 18.56
N ARG A 429 18.02 15.24 19.55
CA ARG A 429 17.89 16.67 19.87
C ARG A 429 19.07 17.47 19.36
N THR A 430 20.30 16.99 19.54
CA THR A 430 21.49 17.67 19.02
C THR A 430 22.49 16.69 18.43
N ARG A 431 23.21 17.13 17.41
CA ARG A 431 24.41 16.51 16.87
C ARG A 431 25.50 17.57 16.81
N ALA A 432 26.64 17.32 17.45
CA ALA A 432 27.71 18.31 17.55
C ALA A 432 29.09 17.71 17.28
N LYS A 433 29.95 18.48 16.61
CA LYS A 433 31.36 18.17 16.38
C LYS A 433 32.16 19.46 16.29
N SER A 434 33.32 19.49 16.95
CA SER A 434 34.24 20.64 16.93
C SER A 434 33.57 21.98 17.27
N GLY A 435 32.65 21.99 18.25
CA GLY A 435 31.92 23.19 18.70
C GLY A 435 30.75 23.62 17.80
N GLN A 436 30.57 22.99 16.64
CA GLN A 436 29.43 23.22 15.74
C GLN A 436 28.28 22.31 16.16
N THR A 437 27.09 22.87 16.39
CA THR A 437 25.91 22.12 16.87
C THR A 437 24.75 22.29 15.91
N THR A 438 24.22 21.16 15.42
CA THR A 438 22.93 21.09 14.74
C THR A 438 21.86 20.70 15.76
N THR A 439 20.74 21.40 15.79
CA THR A 439 19.62 21.14 16.70
C THR A 439 18.39 20.68 15.92
N TYR A 440 17.69 19.68 16.45
CA TYR A 440 16.50 19.08 15.85
C TYR A 440 15.32 19.32 16.79
N THR A 441 14.23 19.85 16.25
CA THR A 441 13.00 20.16 17.00
C THR A 441 11.86 19.27 16.53
N TRP A 442 11.13 18.72 17.48
CA TRP A 442 10.07 17.73 17.25
C TRP A 442 8.72 18.26 17.76
N ASP A 443 7.63 17.87 17.13
CA ASP A 443 6.29 18.15 17.65
C ASP A 443 5.86 17.11 18.70
N VAL A 444 4.67 17.30 19.27
CA VAL A 444 4.09 16.41 20.30
C VAL A 444 3.77 15.00 19.81
N ARG A 445 3.87 14.74 18.50
CA ARG A 445 3.70 13.42 17.86
C ARG A 445 5.03 12.84 17.41
N ASP A 446 6.15 13.34 17.94
CA ASP A 446 7.51 12.90 17.61
C ASP A 446 7.86 13.04 16.11
N ARG A 447 7.31 14.07 15.44
CA ARG A 447 7.64 14.40 14.04
C ARG A 447 8.63 15.57 13.97
N LEU A 448 9.67 15.44 13.16
CA LEU A 448 10.72 16.47 13.03
C LEU A 448 10.15 17.73 12.36
N THR A 449 10.06 18.85 13.06
CA THR A 449 9.50 20.10 12.53
C THR A 449 10.55 21.12 12.11
N ARG A 450 11.77 21.03 12.65
CA ARG A 450 12.85 21.99 12.34
C ARG A 450 14.24 21.42 12.59
N ILE A 451 15.18 21.83 11.74
CA ILE A 451 16.62 21.61 11.92
C ILE A 451 17.31 22.97 11.90
N ASP A 452 17.96 23.36 12.99
CA ASP A 452 18.79 24.56 13.09
C ASP A 452 20.26 24.19 12.90
N TYR A 453 20.92 24.83 11.94
CA TYR A 453 22.32 24.57 11.59
C TYR A 453 23.27 25.55 12.29
N PRO A 454 24.55 25.20 12.41
CA PRO A 454 25.52 26.05 13.11
C PRO A 454 25.77 27.42 12.46
N ASP A 455 25.47 27.57 11.18
CA ASP A 455 25.60 28.84 10.44
C ASP A 455 24.38 29.77 10.62
N GLY A 456 23.39 29.38 11.45
CA GLY A 456 22.17 30.12 11.70
C GLY A 456 21.07 29.92 10.65
N SER A 457 21.33 29.17 9.57
CA SER A 457 20.28 28.74 8.65
C SER A 457 19.43 27.62 9.28
N PHE A 458 18.25 27.36 8.73
CA PHE A 458 17.38 26.29 9.20
C PHE A 458 16.54 25.67 8.09
N SER A 459 16.20 24.40 8.26
CA SER A 459 15.15 23.71 7.50
C SER A 459 13.91 23.57 8.38
N ALA A 460 12.72 23.64 7.81
CA ALA A 460 11.46 23.46 8.54
C ALA A 460 10.49 22.56 7.77
N PHE A 461 9.65 21.83 8.49
CA PHE A 461 8.73 20.84 7.93
C PHE A 461 7.34 20.97 8.54
N ALA A 462 6.30 20.73 7.74
CA ALA A 462 4.92 20.64 8.22
C ALA A 462 4.28 19.34 7.73
N TYR A 463 3.31 18.86 8.50
CA TYR A 463 2.67 17.56 8.29
C TYR A 463 1.15 17.67 8.33
N ASP A 464 0.47 16.80 7.59
CA ASP A 464 -0.98 16.62 7.71
C ASP A 464 -1.37 15.76 8.92
N ALA A 465 -2.67 15.44 9.02
CA ALA A 465 -3.22 14.62 10.09
C ALA A 465 -2.78 13.15 10.01
N GLN A 466 -2.48 12.66 8.80
CA GLN A 466 -1.96 11.32 8.53
C GLN A 466 -0.45 11.21 8.79
N GLY A 467 0.23 12.32 9.06
CA GLY A 467 1.67 12.34 9.28
C GLY A 467 2.51 12.45 8.00
N ARG A 468 1.90 12.72 6.84
CA ARG A 468 2.63 13.00 5.61
C ARG A 468 3.17 14.42 5.62
N ARG A 469 4.41 14.60 5.19
CA ARG A 469 5.08 15.90 5.09
C ARG A 469 4.51 16.74 3.95
N ILE A 470 3.66 17.72 4.26
CA ILE A 470 3.00 18.58 3.26
C ILE A 470 3.78 19.83 2.87
N SER A 471 4.82 20.20 3.63
CA SER A 471 5.73 21.27 3.23
C SER A 471 7.14 21.11 3.79
N ARG A 472 8.11 21.67 3.08
CA ARG A 472 9.49 21.84 3.52
C ARG A 472 10.01 23.22 3.13
N ARG A 473 10.61 23.91 4.08
CA ARG A 473 11.47 25.06 3.85
C ARG A 473 12.93 24.64 3.93
N ASP A 474 13.71 24.93 2.90
CA ASP A 474 15.15 24.65 2.89
C ASP A 474 15.97 25.74 3.60
N ARG A 475 17.29 25.51 3.70
CA ARG A 475 18.25 26.44 4.31
C ARG A 475 18.36 27.78 3.58
N GLN A 476 18.06 27.82 2.28
CA GLN A 476 18.03 29.04 1.46
C GLN A 476 16.73 29.84 1.63
N GLY A 477 15.73 29.23 2.27
CA GLY A 477 14.43 29.81 2.54
C GLY A 477 13.36 29.54 1.48
N THR A 478 13.65 28.68 0.51
CA THR A 478 12.69 28.20 -0.47
C THR A 478 11.71 27.27 0.21
N THR A 479 10.41 27.50 0.01
CA THR A 479 9.35 26.62 0.51
C THR A 479 8.75 25.81 -0.63
N THR A 480 8.74 24.49 -0.48
CA THR A 480 8.10 23.54 -1.38
C THR A 480 6.92 22.89 -0.66
N TYR A 481 5.78 22.81 -1.34
CA TYR A 481 4.59 22.10 -0.91
C TYR A 481 4.51 20.76 -1.62
N PHE A 482 4.00 19.75 -0.91
CA PHE A 482 3.94 18.37 -1.36
C PHE A 482 2.48 17.90 -1.39
N ILE A 483 2.06 17.36 -2.53
CA ILE A 483 0.72 16.82 -2.73
C ILE A 483 0.83 15.30 -2.89
N TYR A 484 -0.03 14.58 -2.17
CA TYR A 484 0.03 13.13 -2.07
C TYR A 484 -1.23 12.46 -2.61
N GLU A 485 -1.03 11.25 -3.14
CA GLU A 485 -2.07 10.27 -3.40
C GLU A 485 -1.72 9.01 -2.60
N GLY A 486 -2.57 8.68 -1.64
CA GLY A 486 -2.19 7.76 -0.56
C GLY A 486 -0.87 8.20 0.08
N TRP A 487 0.16 7.36 -0.05
CA TRP A 487 1.50 7.58 0.48
C TRP A 487 2.55 8.02 -0.56
N ASN A 488 2.15 8.18 -1.83
CA ASN A 488 3.03 8.59 -2.92
C ASN A 488 2.95 10.10 -3.16
N LEU A 489 4.11 10.75 -3.24
CA LEU A 489 4.24 12.17 -3.57
C LEU A 489 4.00 12.37 -5.07
N VAL A 490 2.85 12.90 -5.44
CA VAL A 490 2.42 13.04 -6.84
C VAL A 490 2.76 14.41 -7.44
N GLN A 491 2.92 15.47 -6.62
CA GLN A 491 3.32 16.79 -7.10
C GLN A 491 4.06 17.62 -6.07
N GLU A 492 5.02 18.41 -6.56
CA GLU A 492 5.67 19.50 -5.83
C GLU A 492 5.16 20.85 -6.35
N ALA A 493 4.89 21.79 -5.45
CA ALA A 493 4.49 23.16 -5.79
C ALA A 493 5.33 24.21 -5.03
N ALA A 494 5.55 25.35 -5.66
CA ALA A 494 6.17 26.53 -5.05
C ALA A 494 5.18 27.30 -4.17
N SER A 495 5.67 28.29 -3.42
CA SER A 495 4.86 29.09 -2.50
C SER A 495 3.80 29.97 -3.15
N ASP A 496 3.94 30.26 -4.44
CA ASP A 496 2.95 30.97 -5.26
C ASP A 496 1.96 30.01 -5.96
N GLY A 497 2.05 28.70 -5.69
CA GLY A 497 1.23 27.67 -6.32
C GLY A 497 1.76 27.17 -7.67
N ALA A 498 2.92 27.67 -8.15
CA ALA A 498 3.50 27.16 -9.39
C ALA A 498 3.94 25.69 -9.25
N VAL A 499 3.52 24.84 -10.19
CA VAL A 499 3.89 23.43 -10.21
C VAL A 499 5.38 23.28 -10.54
N LEU A 500 6.13 22.64 -9.66
CA LEU A 500 7.56 22.39 -9.80
C LEU A 500 7.84 21.03 -10.45
N ALA A 501 7.09 20.00 -10.06
CA ALA A 501 7.21 18.66 -10.62
C ALA A 501 5.93 17.84 -10.43
N ASN A 502 5.71 16.88 -11.33
CA ASN A 502 4.68 15.84 -11.21
C ASN A 502 5.33 14.46 -11.35
N TYR A 503 4.76 13.46 -10.69
CA TYR A 503 5.32 12.11 -10.63
C TYR A 503 4.27 11.06 -11.01
N ILE A 504 4.72 9.97 -11.63
CA ILE A 504 3.90 8.78 -11.91
C ILE A 504 4.49 7.60 -11.15
N TYR A 505 3.64 6.76 -10.58
CA TYR A 505 4.02 5.54 -9.85
C TYR A 505 3.21 4.35 -10.37
N ASP A 506 3.78 3.16 -10.29
CA ASP A 506 3.05 1.87 -10.41
C ASP A 506 2.88 1.14 -9.07
N GLY A 507 3.46 1.68 -8.00
CA GLY A 507 3.41 1.12 -6.66
C GLY A 507 4.03 2.06 -5.64
N LEU A 508 4.06 1.62 -4.38
CA LEU A 508 4.69 2.37 -3.30
C LEU A 508 6.20 2.48 -3.58
N ASP A 509 6.73 3.71 -3.58
CA ASP A 509 8.18 3.99 -3.68
C ASP A 509 8.84 3.56 -4.99
N HIS A 510 8.04 3.39 -6.04
CA HIS A 510 8.51 3.05 -7.37
C HIS A 510 7.99 4.10 -8.38
N PRO A 511 8.55 5.33 -8.35
CA PRO A 511 8.20 6.34 -9.35
C PRO A 511 8.66 5.87 -10.75
N LEU A 512 7.78 5.85 -11.74
CA LEU A 512 8.13 5.51 -13.12
C LEU A 512 8.64 6.73 -13.90
N ALA A 513 8.04 7.90 -13.67
CA ALA A 513 8.36 9.12 -14.40
C ALA A 513 8.23 10.38 -13.55
N MET A 514 9.00 11.41 -13.92
CA MET A 514 8.92 12.78 -13.39
C MET A 514 8.79 13.75 -14.55
N ASN A 515 7.77 14.62 -14.52
CA ASN A 515 7.80 15.86 -15.31
C ASN A 515 8.32 16.99 -14.43
N ARG A 516 9.40 17.66 -14.86
CA ARG A 516 9.97 18.83 -14.18
C ARG A 516 10.41 19.86 -15.21
N GLY A 517 9.97 21.11 -15.05
CA GLY A 517 10.28 22.18 -15.99
C GLY A 517 9.81 21.90 -17.43
N GLY A 518 8.73 21.13 -17.61
CA GLY A 518 8.20 20.74 -18.91
C GLY A 518 8.90 19.54 -19.58
N ALA A 519 9.99 19.02 -19.00
CA ALA A 519 10.66 17.83 -19.49
C ALA A 519 10.26 16.59 -18.68
N THR A 520 10.03 15.46 -19.37
CA THR A 520 9.73 14.17 -18.73
C THR A 520 10.96 13.28 -18.67
N TYR A 521 11.22 12.73 -17.49
CA TYR A 521 12.31 11.84 -17.17
C TYR A 521 11.78 10.51 -16.64
N TYR A 522 12.46 9.40 -16.93
CA TYR A 522 12.03 8.05 -16.58
C TYR A 522 13.04 7.40 -15.64
N TYR A 523 12.55 6.85 -14.54
CA TYR A 523 13.38 6.33 -13.46
C TYR A 523 13.95 4.94 -13.79
N ARG A 524 15.15 4.70 -13.25
CA ARG A 524 15.87 3.43 -13.33
C ARG A 524 16.15 2.90 -11.92
N TYR A 525 16.03 1.59 -11.75
CA TYR A 525 16.16 0.92 -10.45
C TYR A 525 17.24 -0.15 -10.43
N ASP A 526 17.84 -0.37 -9.26
CA ASP A 526 18.57 -1.60 -8.98
C ASP A 526 17.66 -2.69 -8.37
N ARG A 527 18.27 -3.80 -7.96
CA ARG A 527 17.60 -4.93 -7.33
C ARG A 527 17.05 -4.60 -5.94
N GLN A 528 17.40 -3.49 -5.29
CA GLN A 528 16.82 -3.09 -4.02
C GLN A 528 15.73 -2.03 -4.22
N GLY A 529 15.51 -1.62 -5.47
CA GLY A 529 14.60 -0.54 -5.85
C GLY A 529 15.17 0.84 -5.51
N ASN A 530 16.48 0.99 -5.38
CA ASN A 530 17.10 2.31 -5.30
C ASN A 530 17.01 2.98 -6.66
N VAL A 531 16.73 4.28 -6.71
CA VAL A 531 16.81 5.04 -7.96
C VAL A 531 18.27 5.18 -8.35
N THR A 532 18.69 4.47 -9.40
CA THR A 532 20.06 4.46 -9.91
C THR A 532 20.28 5.40 -11.10
N GLY A 533 19.21 5.98 -11.63
CA GLY A 533 19.32 6.99 -12.68
C GLY A 533 18.00 7.41 -13.30
N LEU A 534 18.10 8.33 -14.26
CA LEU A 534 16.98 8.84 -15.04
C LEU A 534 17.36 8.93 -16.52
N THR A 535 16.44 8.58 -17.42
CA THR A 535 16.58 8.83 -18.86
C THR A 535 15.61 9.91 -19.35
N ASN A 536 15.91 10.56 -20.47
CA ASN A 536 14.92 11.37 -21.18
C ASN A 536 13.99 10.49 -22.05
N GLY A 537 13.03 11.11 -22.75
CA GLY A 537 12.11 10.40 -23.65
C GLY A 537 12.75 9.69 -24.85
N ALA A 538 13.99 10.05 -25.23
CA ALA A 538 14.74 9.35 -26.27
C ALA A 538 15.52 8.12 -25.71
N GLY A 539 15.40 7.82 -24.42
CA GLY A 539 16.16 6.75 -23.77
C GLY A 539 17.64 7.08 -23.62
N VAL A 540 18.01 8.35 -23.45
CA VAL A 540 19.39 8.77 -23.12
C VAL A 540 19.52 9.00 -21.62
N LEU A 541 20.58 8.49 -21.00
CA LEU A 541 20.87 8.65 -19.57
C LEU A 541 21.19 10.12 -19.23
N VAL A 542 20.34 10.72 -18.38
CA VAL A 542 20.43 12.11 -17.95
C VAL A 542 21.16 12.22 -16.62
N ALA A 543 20.79 11.38 -15.65
CA ALA A 543 21.43 11.32 -14.34
C ALA A 543 21.68 9.86 -13.96
N SER A 544 22.76 9.59 -13.26
CA SER A 544 23.01 8.30 -12.60
C SER A 544 23.49 8.49 -11.18
N TYR A 545 23.18 7.51 -10.34
CA TYR A 545 23.51 7.48 -8.93
C TYR A 545 24.01 6.10 -8.56
N ARG A 546 25.04 6.07 -7.72
CA ARG A 546 25.55 4.84 -7.11
C ARG A 546 25.63 5.06 -5.61
N TYR A 547 25.19 4.08 -4.83
CA TYR A 547 25.12 4.17 -3.37
C TYR A 547 26.02 3.13 -2.72
N ASP A 548 26.42 3.40 -1.48
CA ASP A 548 26.79 2.35 -0.55
C ASP A 548 25.52 1.63 -0.03
N PRO A 549 25.66 0.50 0.69
CA PRO A 549 24.49 -0.25 1.17
C PRO A 549 23.59 0.53 2.12
N TRP A 550 24.06 1.62 2.72
CA TRP A 550 23.31 2.43 3.68
C TRP A 550 22.71 3.68 3.02
N GLY A 551 22.83 3.83 1.70
CA GLY A 551 22.23 4.93 0.95
C GLY A 551 23.12 6.18 0.80
N ASN A 552 24.38 6.11 1.21
CA ASN A 552 25.34 7.19 0.96
C ASN A 552 25.75 7.19 -0.51
N LEU A 553 25.72 8.36 -1.15
CA LEU A 553 26.07 8.50 -2.55
C LEU A 553 27.59 8.36 -2.75
N ILE A 554 28.01 7.40 -3.58
CA ILE A 554 29.43 7.16 -3.89
C ILE A 554 29.84 7.64 -5.28
N ALA A 555 28.90 7.77 -6.21
CA ALA A 555 29.17 8.34 -7.54
C ALA A 555 27.90 8.91 -8.18
N THR A 556 28.08 9.93 -9.02
CA THR A 556 27.04 10.50 -9.89
C THR A 556 27.55 10.67 -11.31
N GLY A 557 26.66 10.60 -12.30
CA GLY A 557 27.01 10.82 -13.70
C GLY A 557 25.80 11.18 -14.56
N GLY A 558 25.95 11.01 -15.88
CA GLY A 558 24.96 11.39 -16.89
C GLY A 558 25.22 12.78 -17.48
N SER A 559 24.38 13.18 -18.44
CA SER A 559 24.50 14.48 -19.12
C SER A 559 24.08 15.68 -18.26
N ASN A 560 23.29 15.44 -17.22
CA ASN A 560 22.91 16.42 -16.20
C ASN A 560 22.91 15.76 -14.79
N PRO A 561 24.10 15.55 -14.19
CA PRO A 561 24.22 14.89 -12.88
C PRO A 561 23.60 15.71 -11.72
N ASN A 562 23.35 17.00 -11.94
CA ASN A 562 22.75 17.91 -10.96
C ASN A 562 21.25 18.10 -11.16
N LEU A 563 20.59 17.26 -11.96
CA LEU A 563 19.14 17.27 -12.10
C LEU A 563 18.49 17.14 -10.73
N THR A 564 17.64 18.10 -10.37
CA THR A 564 16.83 18.05 -9.16
C THR A 564 15.91 16.85 -9.20
N ASN A 565 16.15 15.92 -8.27
CA ASN A 565 15.39 14.68 -8.13
C ASN A 565 15.33 14.34 -6.63
N PRO A 566 14.12 14.30 -6.02
CA PRO A 566 13.98 13.94 -4.62
C PRO A 566 14.18 12.43 -4.40
N PHE A 567 13.77 11.56 -5.33
CA PHE A 567 13.76 10.11 -5.10
C PHE A 567 15.14 9.48 -5.35
N ARG A 568 15.78 8.96 -4.30
CA ARG A 568 17.12 8.36 -4.37
C ARG A 568 17.15 6.93 -3.82
N PHE A 569 17.93 6.68 -2.77
CA PHE A 569 17.99 5.38 -2.08
C PHE A 569 16.59 4.97 -1.60
N ALA A 570 16.27 3.69 -1.72
CA ALA A 570 14.96 3.11 -1.41
C ALA A 570 13.76 3.83 -2.06
N GLY A 571 13.96 4.55 -3.18
CA GLY A 571 12.90 5.32 -3.84
C GLY A 571 12.34 6.47 -2.99
N ARG A 572 13.12 6.95 -2.01
CA ARG A 572 12.69 7.90 -0.97
C ARG A 572 13.19 9.31 -1.17
N GLU A 573 12.45 10.29 -0.63
CA GLU A 573 12.83 11.69 -0.70
C GLU A 573 14.15 11.95 0.06
N TRP A 574 15.14 12.45 -0.67
CA TRP A 574 16.44 12.90 -0.18
C TRP A 574 16.42 14.41 0.05
N ASP A 575 16.60 14.81 1.31
CA ASP A 575 16.72 16.21 1.69
C ASP A 575 18.19 16.62 1.65
N ALA A 576 18.64 17.13 0.51
CA ALA A 576 20.05 17.41 0.24
C ALA A 576 20.72 18.42 1.20
N ASP A 577 19.94 19.29 1.84
CA ASP A 577 20.44 20.28 2.80
C ASP A 577 20.74 19.69 4.19
N SER A 578 19.98 18.68 4.60
CA SER A 578 20.11 17.99 5.89
C SER A 578 20.93 16.70 5.80
N GLY A 579 21.00 16.10 4.62
CA GLY A 579 21.63 14.80 4.41
C GLY A 579 20.76 13.62 4.87
N LEU A 580 19.45 13.81 5.00
CA LEU A 580 18.53 12.81 5.52
C LEU A 580 17.58 12.30 4.43
N TYR A 581 17.16 11.05 4.59
CA TYR A 581 16.00 10.51 3.89
C TYR A 581 14.76 10.67 4.73
N TYR A 582 13.68 11.17 4.13
CA TYR A 582 12.36 11.18 4.74
C TYR A 582 11.67 9.85 4.41
N LEU A 583 11.56 8.94 5.38
CA LEU A 583 10.84 7.66 5.26
C LEU A 583 9.50 7.72 6.00
N ARG A 584 8.69 8.73 5.70
CA ARG A 584 7.34 8.90 6.24
C ARG A 584 7.33 9.07 7.76
N ALA A 585 7.17 7.97 8.51
CA ALA A 585 7.09 8.03 9.96
C ALA A 585 8.39 8.54 10.61
N ARG A 586 9.55 8.34 9.95
CA ARG A 586 10.86 8.69 10.50
C ARG A 586 11.81 9.30 9.47
N TYR A 587 12.80 10.03 9.99
CA TYR A 587 13.97 10.47 9.23
C TYR A 587 15.13 9.51 9.45
N TYR A 588 15.75 9.08 8.35
CA TYR A 588 16.89 8.19 8.33
C TYR A 588 18.16 8.95 7.95
N ASP A 589 19.21 8.76 8.74
CA ASP A 589 20.54 9.28 8.47
C ASP A 589 21.39 8.15 7.87
N PRO A 590 21.76 8.20 6.58
CA PRO A 590 22.55 7.16 5.92
C PRO A 590 24.02 7.13 6.40
N ASP A 591 24.55 8.24 6.92
CA ASP A 591 25.92 8.29 7.44
C ASP A 591 26.02 7.47 8.73
N LEU A 592 25.04 7.64 9.62
CA LEU A 592 24.89 6.86 10.85
C LEU A 592 24.27 5.48 10.59
N GLY A 593 23.54 5.35 9.47
CA GLY A 593 22.71 4.24 9.06
C GLY A 593 21.70 3.82 10.13
N ARG A 594 20.99 4.79 10.69
CA ARG A 594 19.93 4.61 11.70
C ARG A 594 18.90 5.73 11.63
N PHE A 595 17.74 5.50 12.22
CA PHE A 595 16.70 6.52 12.37
C PHE A 595 17.07 7.55 13.45
N LEU A 596 16.55 8.77 13.28
CA LEU A 596 16.75 9.87 14.24
C LEU A 596 15.81 9.79 15.47
N SER A 597 14.70 9.07 15.36
CA SER A 597 13.72 8.85 16.42
C SER A 597 13.47 7.37 16.63
N ARG A 598 12.87 7.03 17.78
CA ARG A 598 12.42 5.66 18.05
C ARG A 598 11.28 5.30 17.11
N ASP A 599 11.19 4.01 16.81
CA ASP A 599 10.05 3.42 16.12
C ASP A 599 8.72 3.73 16.85
N PRO A 600 7.78 4.43 16.20
CA PRO A 600 6.47 4.75 16.78
C PRO A 600 5.59 3.54 17.07
N LEU A 601 5.83 2.37 16.45
CA LEU A 601 5.05 1.17 16.75
C LEU A 601 5.34 0.59 18.15
N HIS A 602 6.46 1.00 18.77
CA HIS A 602 6.86 0.58 20.12
C HIS A 602 6.69 -0.93 20.36
N LEU A 603 6.96 -1.78 19.36
CA LEU A 603 6.79 -3.23 19.48
C LEU A 603 7.59 -3.71 20.71
N THR A 604 6.87 -4.12 21.74
CA THR A 604 7.37 -4.30 23.11
C THR A 604 8.05 -5.66 23.25
N MET A 605 9.21 -5.80 22.62
CA MET A 605 10.12 -6.91 22.86
C MET A 605 11.28 -6.40 23.74
N PRO A 606 11.50 -6.97 24.95
CA PRO A 606 12.61 -6.58 25.80
C PRO A 606 13.94 -6.67 25.04
N GLY A 607 14.68 -5.55 24.96
CA GLY A 607 15.96 -5.47 24.25
C GLY A 607 15.87 -5.12 22.76
N ALA A 608 14.67 -4.85 22.22
CA ALA A 608 14.51 -4.39 20.84
C ALA A 608 15.17 -3.03 20.61
N ASN A 609 15.83 -2.89 19.46
CA ASN A 609 16.46 -1.65 19.04
C ASN A 609 15.56 -0.89 18.07
N HIS A 610 14.95 0.18 18.58
CA HIS A 610 13.96 0.98 17.87
C HIS A 610 14.54 2.00 16.89
N TYR A 611 15.85 1.97 16.62
CA TYR A 611 16.51 2.91 15.71
C TYR A 611 17.08 2.23 14.45
N LEU A 612 17.02 0.90 14.36
CA LEU A 612 17.62 0.16 13.26
C LEU A 612 16.91 0.46 11.94
N TYR A 613 17.70 0.63 10.89
CA TYR A 613 17.21 0.56 9.52
C TYR A 613 17.42 -0.85 8.97
N ALA A 614 16.37 -1.43 8.40
CA ALA A 614 16.42 -2.72 7.73
C ALA A 614 17.07 -3.86 8.55
N ALA A 615 16.92 -3.84 9.88
CA ALA A 615 17.57 -4.78 10.81
C ALA A 615 19.09 -4.95 10.61
N ASN A 616 19.79 -3.87 10.22
CA ASN A 616 21.20 -3.87 9.80
C ASN A 616 21.53 -4.72 8.56
N ASN A 617 20.52 -5.04 7.75
CA ASN A 617 20.67 -5.78 6.50
C ASN A 617 20.12 -4.99 5.30
N PRO A 618 20.63 -3.78 5.02
CA PRO A 618 20.05 -2.90 4.01
C PRO A 618 20.34 -3.35 2.57
N ALA A 619 21.22 -4.34 2.37
CA ALA A 619 21.42 -4.97 1.07
C ALA A 619 20.27 -5.93 0.70
N ASN A 620 19.45 -6.37 1.66
CA ASN A 620 18.37 -7.33 1.45
C ASN A 620 16.99 -6.78 1.82
N ALA A 621 16.93 -5.83 2.75
CA ALA A 621 15.69 -5.28 3.28
C ALA A 621 15.65 -3.75 3.19
N GLY A 622 14.45 -3.20 3.31
CA GLY A 622 14.20 -1.76 3.44
C GLY A 622 13.16 -1.50 4.53
N ASP A 623 12.80 -0.24 4.70
CA ASP A 623 11.74 0.17 5.62
C ASP A 623 10.80 1.16 4.89
N PRO A 624 9.77 0.68 4.18
CA PRO A 624 8.91 1.52 3.37
C PRO A 624 8.13 2.55 4.20
N MET A 625 7.73 2.22 5.42
CA MET A 625 6.88 3.13 6.21
C MET A 625 7.67 3.92 7.25
N GLY A 626 8.94 3.60 7.45
CA GLY A 626 9.70 4.05 8.61
C GLY A 626 9.15 3.44 9.90
N LEU A 627 8.59 2.23 9.85
CA LEU A 627 7.89 1.56 10.96
C LEU A 627 8.27 0.09 11.12
N ASP A 628 8.63 -0.58 10.02
CA ASP A 628 8.88 -2.00 10.02
C ASP A 628 9.87 -2.41 8.92
N VAL A 629 10.60 -3.48 9.19
CA VAL A 629 11.54 -4.04 8.22
C VAL A 629 10.77 -4.90 7.24
N ALA A 630 10.79 -4.50 5.97
CA ALA A 630 10.22 -5.26 4.88
C ALA A 630 11.31 -5.79 3.95
N ASN A 631 11.15 -7.03 3.47
CA ASN A 631 11.93 -7.53 2.33
C ASN A 631 11.49 -6.74 1.08
N ARG A 632 12.22 -5.67 0.77
CA ARG A 632 11.86 -4.75 -0.32
C ARG A 632 12.17 -5.40 -1.67
N ARG A 633 11.12 -5.76 -2.41
CA ARG A 633 11.21 -6.26 -3.77
C ARG A 633 10.10 -5.63 -4.60
N TRP A 634 10.38 -4.50 -5.26
CA TRP A 634 9.39 -3.76 -6.04
C TRP A 634 8.68 -4.64 -7.09
N TRP A 635 9.39 -5.63 -7.65
CA TRP A 635 8.83 -6.62 -8.57
C TRP A 635 7.88 -7.66 -7.93
N GLN A 636 7.89 -7.79 -6.60
CA GLN A 636 6.90 -8.58 -5.85
C GLN A 636 5.66 -7.76 -5.52
N THR A 637 5.80 -6.45 -5.28
CA THR A 637 4.68 -5.53 -5.03
C THR A 637 3.86 -5.25 -6.30
N VAL A 638 4.51 -5.25 -7.47
CA VAL A 638 3.85 -5.05 -8.77
C VAL A 638 3.18 -6.34 -9.31
N GLY A 639 3.64 -7.53 -8.86
CA GLY A 639 3.11 -8.84 -9.29
C GLY A 639 2.17 -9.54 -8.30
N GLY A 640 1.95 -8.97 -7.12
CA GLY A 640 0.84 -9.36 -6.27
C GLY A 640 -0.48 -8.82 -6.81
N VAL A 641 -1.59 -9.47 -6.46
CA VAL A 641 -2.94 -8.90 -6.58
C VAL A 641 -2.85 -7.44 -6.14
N VAL A 642 -3.32 -6.51 -6.97
CA VAL A 642 -3.60 -5.15 -6.49
C VAL A 642 -4.72 -5.28 -5.48
N ILE A 643 -4.37 -5.54 -4.23
CA ILE A 643 -5.27 -5.40 -3.10
C ILE A 643 -5.32 -3.90 -2.86
N GLY A 644 -6.37 -3.29 -3.43
CA GLY A 644 -6.93 -1.98 -3.13
C GLY A 644 -5.99 -0.94 -2.53
N VAL A 645 -5.61 0.05 -3.34
CA VAL A 645 -5.29 1.38 -2.83
C VAL A 645 -6.56 1.87 -2.13
N GLY A 646 -6.59 1.82 -0.79
CA GLY A 646 -7.73 2.24 0.01
C GLY A 646 -8.09 3.69 -0.28
N ALA A 647 -9.35 3.92 -0.68
CA ALA A 647 -9.94 5.22 -0.83
C ALA A 647 -10.12 5.86 0.56
N GLY A 648 -9.34 6.88 0.86
CA GLY A 648 -9.57 7.77 2.00
C GLY A 648 -9.82 9.19 1.50
N VAL A 649 -11.06 9.66 1.63
CA VAL A 649 -11.43 11.06 1.35
C VAL A 649 -11.04 11.94 2.54
N ILE A 650 -10.35 13.05 2.29
CA ILE A 650 -10.23 14.19 3.22
C ILE A 650 -10.75 15.43 2.49
N PHE A 651 -11.73 16.09 3.08
CA PHE A 651 -12.15 17.42 2.66
C PHE A 651 -11.06 18.45 3.00
N ILE A 652 -10.51 19.14 2.01
CA ILE A 652 -9.79 20.40 2.23
C ILE A 652 -10.82 21.52 2.07
N ALA A 653 -11.25 22.11 3.19
CA ALA A 653 -11.88 23.42 3.15
C ALA A 653 -10.79 24.46 2.82
N THR A 654 -10.78 24.99 1.61
CA THR A 654 -9.99 26.16 1.27
C THR A 654 -10.66 27.40 1.85
N ALA A 655 -10.21 27.84 3.04
CA ALA A 655 -10.45 29.23 3.42
C ALA A 655 -9.47 30.11 2.62
N PRO A 656 -9.93 31.18 1.94
CA PRO A 656 -9.03 32.10 1.27
C PRO A 656 -8.19 32.84 2.33
N VAL A 657 -6.88 32.59 2.34
CA VAL A 657 -5.95 33.37 3.17
C VAL A 657 -5.64 34.67 2.43
N SER A 658 -6.51 35.65 2.59
CA SER A 658 -6.20 37.05 2.30
C SER A 658 -6.03 37.81 3.62
N ALA A 659 -4.83 37.77 4.21
CA ALA A 659 -4.20 38.86 4.97
C ALA A 659 -2.85 38.43 5.58
N PRO A 660 -1.84 39.32 5.64
CA PRO A 660 -0.51 39.00 6.16
C PRO A 660 -0.49 39.08 7.69
N LEU A 661 0.03 38.05 8.37
CA LEU A 661 0.38 38.17 9.78
C LEU A 661 1.76 38.83 9.90
N ALA A 662 1.72 40.15 10.09
CA ALA A 662 2.85 40.92 10.59
C ALA A 662 3.05 40.67 12.10
N ALA A 663 4.30 40.42 12.46
CA ALA A 663 4.99 40.73 13.71
C ALA A 663 4.29 40.49 15.06
N ALA A 664 4.86 39.57 15.85
CA ALA A 664 5.05 39.78 17.29
C ALA A 664 6.35 39.09 17.75
N VAL A 665 7.46 39.83 17.64
CA VAL A 665 8.65 39.65 18.48
C VAL A 665 8.53 40.69 19.60
N GLY A 666 8.59 40.26 20.85
CA GLY A 666 8.57 41.15 22.00
C GLY A 666 8.90 40.40 23.29
N ALA A 667 10.11 40.63 23.78
CA ALA A 667 10.78 39.94 24.87
C ALA A 667 10.28 40.32 26.29
N THR A 668 10.56 39.41 27.23
CA THR A 668 10.98 39.63 28.65
C THR A 668 10.15 40.52 29.59
N ALA A 669 9.73 39.96 30.74
CA ALA A 669 10.35 40.16 32.07
C ALA A 669 9.37 39.98 33.25
N VAL A 670 9.78 39.15 34.22
CA VAL A 670 9.82 39.35 35.69
C VAL A 670 8.64 40.04 36.42
N GLY A 671 8.07 39.33 37.40
CA GLY A 671 7.99 39.86 38.78
C GLY A 671 6.61 40.08 39.42
N ALA A 672 6.35 39.29 40.47
CA ALA A 672 5.68 39.59 41.74
C ALA A 672 4.25 40.18 41.75
N ALA A 673 3.29 39.41 42.26
CA ALA A 673 2.79 39.49 43.65
C ALA A 673 1.97 38.24 43.99
#